data_AF-A0A953W5W5-F1
#
_entry.id   AF-A0A953W5W5-F1
#
_cell.length_a   1.000
_cell.length_b   1.000
_cell.length_c   1.000
_cell.angle_alpha   90.00
_cell.angle_beta   90.00
_cell.angle_gamma   90.00
#
_symmetry.space_group_name_H-M   'P 1'
#
loop_
_entity.id
_entity.type
_entity.pdbx_description
1 polymer ?
#
loop_
_entity_poly.entity_id
_entity_poly.type
_entity_poly.pdbx_seq_one_letter_code
_entity_poly.pdbx_strand_id
1 'polypeptide(L)'
;MSLPQRLILTALCLAELAAIAASHADPWQVTIRTLGLPESNDADAPITQRSPRASSQQLFASAVAAGDISRATDIAARADDATMARNLGWIHFNAGRAASARDWFLRSVDIEHSPEAGYGAALAALALNDLDGAETALPEPPPSDAELAASIDELAARIALRRGANALGANDAAAARRYARAAAARAPHAAGEARLMLASADMREAQTAYADGDYGRARVLARAAAEEPQLTLAASGIEAWAALREGDRHARRMFADLYRRTPTAEYAQGLMLAYDGDVRAPALRALAMSAPGPLYDLYERRGAELAFARDDFNSAAHSDAYRERLAGSTDPWVQLTARASRRNGDPGQDQFDVTQAIWSVGGSRGRDLLQADFAFARGEAGRPATAADIGTPGLAQAFPITTSAETWAPLISWRREGALSPSVALGASPVGGAVHAAPIGAISLRQALRRGQASISLFARARGDSLLAASGLRDPATGAAWGRIIEYGGEASARRDFANQFSISALAAISTLDGARTASNRRLRLNVGASRNWRLDGFEYFSAGPFYGFESYADNRNGYTFGNGGYFSPQQFHRLGLSLNLQTEEARRVIVRADAVIAYEVVEQDGLDVLPFSSIDPFGVGPSSRSNGLSGALSVSAAGRISERVSIVGEISAIRSAEFDSVQVGVALRYAFGDRASVTSRDLAQTPLGLTP
;
A
#
# COMPACT_ATOMS: atom_id res chain seq x y z
N MET A 1 -0.98 -16.43 -9.80
CA MET A 1 0.35 -16.31 -10.48
C MET A 1 0.71 -14.81 -10.56
N SER A 2 2.00 -14.41 -10.69
CA SER A 2 2.54 -13.01 -10.66
C SER A 2 3.33 -12.55 -11.93
N LEU A 3 3.05 -11.32 -12.45
CA LEU A 3 2.96 -10.86 -13.88
C LEU A 3 1.76 -11.32 -14.83
N PRO A 4 0.61 -11.90 -14.38
CA PRO A 4 -0.16 -12.81 -15.23
C PRO A 4 -1.66 -12.81 -14.80
N GLN A 5 -2.40 -13.88 -14.46
CA GLN A 5 -2.30 -15.34 -14.62
C GLN A 5 -2.29 -15.63 -16.12
N ARG A 6 -1.14 -15.95 -16.73
CA ARG A 6 -0.53 -15.10 -17.79
C ARG A 6 -1.41 -14.98 -19.05
N LEU A 7 -1.58 -13.75 -19.53
CA LEU A 7 -2.58 -13.37 -20.55
C LEU A 7 -4.06 -13.63 -20.13
N ILE A 8 -4.37 -13.55 -18.82
CA ILE A 8 -5.59 -14.07 -18.12
C ILE A 8 -6.59 -14.77 -19.02
N LEU A 9 -6.32 -16.02 -19.38
CA LEU A 9 -5.11 -16.86 -19.28
C LEU A 9 -4.83 -17.49 -20.66
N THR A 10 -4.20 -16.68 -21.52
CA THR A 10 -4.45 -16.63 -22.98
C THR A 10 -5.94 -16.47 -23.30
N ALA A 11 -6.77 -16.13 -22.31
CA ALA A 11 -8.15 -16.59 -22.24
C ALA A 11 -9.14 -15.48 -22.64
N LEU A 12 -10.34 -15.84 -23.11
CA LEU A 12 -10.85 -17.22 -23.20
C LEU A 12 -10.53 -17.94 -24.53
N CYS A 13 -9.34 -17.61 -25.05
CA CYS A 13 -8.39 -18.44 -25.82
C CYS A 13 -8.69 -18.70 -27.28
N LEU A 14 -8.90 -17.58 -28.00
CA LEU A 14 -9.90 -17.51 -29.06
C LEU A 14 -11.21 -17.88 -28.37
N ALA A 15 -11.88 -16.86 -27.81
CA ALA A 15 -13.15 -16.96 -27.11
C ALA A 15 -14.27 -16.61 -28.12
N GLU A 16 -14.81 -17.56 -28.86
CA GLU A 16 -14.38 -18.95 -28.99
C GLU A 16 -13.52 -19.12 -30.28
N LEU A 17 -12.95 -20.29 -30.60
CA LEU A 17 -12.29 -20.55 -31.91
C LEU A 17 -13.35 -20.81 -33.01
N ALA A 18 -14.42 -20.04 -32.88
CA ALA A 18 -15.82 -20.48 -32.73
C ALA A 18 -16.58 -19.26 -32.11
N ALA A 19 -17.87 -19.28 -31.76
CA ALA A 19 -18.91 -20.27 -32.00
C ALA A 19 -19.07 -20.63 -33.49
N ILE A 20 -18.40 -19.92 -34.40
CA ILE A 20 -18.40 -20.12 -35.85
C ILE A 20 -17.02 -20.63 -36.32
N ALA A 21 -16.75 -21.93 -36.28
CA ALA A 21 -17.07 -22.76 -37.44
C ALA A 21 -18.42 -23.53 -37.36
N ALA A 22 -19.12 -23.49 -36.22
CA ALA A 22 -20.15 -24.46 -35.85
C ALA A 22 -21.59 -24.15 -36.31
N SER A 23 -21.77 -23.57 -37.49
CA SER A 23 -23.04 -23.66 -38.24
C SER A 23 -22.88 -24.26 -39.65
N HIS A 24 -21.67 -24.67 -40.02
CA HIS A 24 -21.44 -25.64 -41.10
C HIS A 24 -21.07 -26.98 -40.46
N ALA A 25 -21.82 -28.07 -40.65
CA ALA A 25 -22.69 -28.38 -41.78
C ALA A 25 -24.13 -28.79 -41.40
N ASP A 26 -25.10 -28.05 -41.98
CA ASP A 26 -26.36 -28.52 -42.59
C ASP A 26 -27.48 -29.16 -41.73
N PRO A 27 -28.78 -29.00 -42.11
CA PRO A 27 -29.27 -28.99 -43.49
C PRO A 27 -29.98 -27.70 -43.94
N TRP A 28 -29.35 -26.99 -44.88
CA TRP A 28 -30.09 -26.24 -45.88
C TRP A 28 -30.77 -27.20 -46.84
N GLN A 29 -32.05 -27.48 -46.59
CA GLN A 29 -32.94 -27.90 -47.66
C GLN A 29 -33.02 -26.76 -48.68
N VAL A 30 -32.22 -26.85 -49.75
CA VAL A 30 -32.41 -26.02 -50.93
C VAL A 30 -33.80 -26.34 -51.47
N THR A 31 -34.78 -25.50 -51.11
CA THR A 31 -36.13 -25.60 -51.66
C THR A 31 -36.08 -25.01 -53.06
N ILE A 32 -35.56 -25.81 -54.00
CA ILE A 32 -35.62 -25.50 -55.42
C ILE A 32 -37.10 -25.43 -55.78
N ARG A 33 -37.66 -24.21 -55.85
CA ARG A 33 -38.85 -23.99 -56.66
C ARG A 33 -38.44 -24.32 -58.08
N THR A 34 -38.99 -25.42 -58.61
CA THR A 34 -38.78 -25.91 -59.96
C THR A 34 -39.20 -24.84 -60.97
N LEU A 35 -38.25 -24.00 -61.38
CA LEU A 35 -38.43 -23.03 -62.45
C LEU A 35 -38.34 -23.76 -63.79
N GLY A 36 -39.51 -24.08 -64.34
CA GLY A 36 -39.70 -24.30 -65.78
C GLY A 36 -39.19 -25.62 -66.35
N LEU A 37 -39.93 -26.70 -66.15
CA LEU A 37 -40.16 -27.66 -67.24
C LEU A 37 -41.60 -27.43 -67.76
N PRO A 38 -41.81 -27.36 -69.08
CA PRO A 38 -43.11 -26.97 -69.64
C PRO A 38 -44.19 -28.03 -69.40
N GLU A 39 -45.41 -27.56 -69.20
CA GLU A 39 -46.62 -28.40 -69.10
C GLU A 39 -46.91 -29.13 -70.42
N SER A 40 -47.50 -30.33 -70.31
CA SER A 40 -48.17 -30.99 -71.44
C SER A 40 -49.45 -31.67 -70.95
N ASN A 41 -50.61 -31.14 -71.38
CA ASN A 41 -51.92 -31.70 -71.10
C ASN A 41 -52.33 -32.82 -72.07
N ASP A 42 -53.24 -33.66 -71.57
CA ASP A 42 -54.28 -34.44 -72.26
C ASP A 42 -53.95 -35.69 -73.12
N ALA A 43 -54.54 -36.79 -72.63
CA ALA A 43 -55.43 -37.75 -73.32
C ALA A 43 -54.89 -38.89 -74.23
N ASP A 44 -55.23 -40.10 -73.77
CA ASP A 44 -55.70 -41.31 -74.47
C ASP A 44 -54.98 -41.97 -75.67
N ALA A 45 -54.65 -43.24 -75.40
CA ALA A 45 -54.72 -44.41 -76.28
C ALA A 45 -53.62 -44.64 -77.36
N PRO A 46 -53.34 -45.91 -77.72
CA PRO A 46 -52.03 -46.28 -78.28
C PRO A 46 -52.06 -46.63 -79.78
N ILE A 47 -50.89 -46.51 -80.43
CA ILE A 47 -50.19 -47.63 -81.14
C ILE A 47 -48.96 -47.12 -81.91
N THR A 48 -47.84 -47.80 -81.70
CA THR A 48 -46.57 -47.83 -82.46
C THR A 48 -46.29 -46.76 -83.51
N GLN A 49 -45.24 -45.96 -83.29
CA GLN A 49 -44.23 -45.69 -84.33
C GLN A 49 -42.86 -45.35 -83.73
N ARG A 50 -41.81 -45.53 -84.55
CA ARG A 50 -40.39 -45.53 -84.16
C ARG A 50 -40.01 -44.41 -83.19
N SER A 51 -39.48 -44.78 -82.02
CA SER A 51 -38.82 -43.83 -81.11
C SER A 51 -37.74 -43.05 -81.88
N PRO A 52 -37.74 -41.70 -81.82
CA PRO A 52 -36.51 -40.96 -81.99
C PRO A 52 -35.48 -41.54 -81.00
N ARG A 53 -34.19 -41.63 -81.38
CA ARG A 53 -33.16 -41.86 -80.36
C ARG A 53 -33.27 -40.71 -79.37
N ALA A 54 -33.69 -41.01 -78.15
CA ALA A 54 -33.85 -40.01 -77.11
C ALA A 54 -32.54 -39.22 -77.00
N SER A 55 -32.64 -37.89 -76.98
CA SER A 55 -31.44 -37.04 -76.90
C SER A 55 -30.65 -37.38 -75.63
N SER A 56 -29.35 -37.10 -75.60
CA SER A 56 -28.54 -37.32 -74.40
C SER A 56 -29.15 -36.63 -73.17
N GLN A 57 -29.81 -35.48 -73.36
CA GLN A 57 -30.59 -34.78 -72.33
C GLN A 57 -31.82 -35.57 -71.84
N GLN A 58 -32.59 -36.19 -72.73
CA GLN A 58 -33.73 -37.04 -72.36
C GLN A 58 -33.28 -38.34 -71.65
N LEU A 59 -32.18 -38.93 -72.08
CA LEU A 59 -31.57 -40.10 -71.43
C LEU A 59 -30.99 -39.74 -70.05
N PHE A 60 -30.39 -38.55 -69.91
CA PHE A 60 -29.91 -38.03 -68.64
C PHE A 60 -31.07 -37.76 -67.66
N ALA A 61 -32.09 -37.00 -68.10
CA ALA A 61 -33.25 -36.66 -67.28
C ALA A 61 -34.01 -37.92 -66.79
N SER A 62 -34.17 -38.93 -67.64
CA SER A 62 -34.80 -40.20 -67.24
C SER A 62 -33.93 -41.02 -66.27
N ALA A 63 -32.60 -41.01 -66.41
CA ALA A 63 -31.70 -41.67 -65.45
C ALA A 63 -31.74 -40.97 -64.07
N VAL A 64 -31.74 -39.62 -64.04
CA VAL A 64 -31.87 -38.84 -62.81
C VAL A 64 -33.24 -39.07 -62.15
N ALA A 65 -34.33 -39.04 -62.91
CA ALA A 65 -35.68 -39.29 -62.39
C ALA A 65 -35.87 -40.73 -61.85
N ALA A 66 -35.13 -41.70 -62.37
CA ALA A 66 -35.10 -43.08 -61.87
C ALA A 66 -34.16 -43.28 -60.66
N GLY A 67 -33.42 -42.25 -60.24
CA GLY A 67 -32.39 -42.35 -59.19
C GLY A 67 -31.12 -43.11 -59.62
N ASP A 68 -30.97 -43.46 -60.90
CA ASP A 68 -29.82 -44.18 -61.46
C ASP A 68 -28.67 -43.19 -61.73
N ILE A 69 -28.05 -42.73 -60.64
CA ILE A 69 -26.99 -41.72 -60.69
C ILE A 69 -25.76 -42.23 -61.45
N SER A 70 -25.46 -43.53 -61.38
CA SER A 70 -24.35 -44.13 -62.14
C SER A 70 -24.57 -43.99 -63.65
N ARG A 71 -25.78 -44.30 -64.14
CA ARG A 71 -26.13 -44.11 -65.55
C ARG A 71 -26.19 -42.65 -65.95
N ALA A 72 -26.69 -41.76 -65.09
CA ALA A 72 -26.65 -40.32 -65.34
C ALA A 72 -25.20 -39.80 -65.46
N THR A 73 -24.29 -40.31 -64.61
CA THR A 73 -22.85 -40.04 -64.63
C THR A 73 -22.22 -40.48 -65.94
N ASP A 74 -22.48 -41.71 -66.40
CA ASP A 74 -21.97 -42.24 -67.67
C ASP A 74 -22.45 -41.45 -68.91
N ILE A 75 -23.70 -40.95 -68.87
CA ILE A 75 -24.27 -40.15 -69.96
C ILE A 75 -23.61 -38.76 -70.01
N ALA A 76 -23.54 -38.06 -68.87
CA ALA A 76 -22.91 -36.74 -68.79
C ALA A 76 -21.39 -36.80 -69.00
N ALA A 77 -20.72 -37.89 -68.61
CA ALA A 77 -19.28 -38.04 -68.84
C ALA A 77 -18.92 -38.04 -70.34
N ARG A 78 -19.86 -38.47 -71.19
CA ARG A 78 -19.73 -38.57 -72.65
C ARG A 78 -20.41 -37.41 -73.39
N ALA A 79 -21.19 -36.58 -72.70
CA ALA A 79 -21.82 -35.40 -73.26
C ALA A 79 -20.99 -34.16 -72.89
N ASP A 80 -20.69 -33.32 -73.87
CA ASP A 80 -20.02 -32.03 -73.64
C ASP A 80 -21.08 -30.95 -73.35
N ASP A 81 -21.89 -31.20 -72.31
CA ASP A 81 -23.08 -30.42 -71.94
C ASP A 81 -22.92 -29.86 -70.52
N ALA A 82 -22.72 -28.56 -70.42
CA ALA A 82 -22.52 -27.85 -69.16
C ALA A 82 -23.73 -28.00 -68.21
N THR A 83 -24.96 -28.07 -68.73
CA THR A 83 -26.16 -28.23 -67.90
C THR A 83 -26.23 -29.63 -67.28
N MET A 84 -25.85 -30.69 -68.01
CA MET A 84 -25.74 -32.04 -67.41
C MET A 84 -24.66 -32.08 -66.32
N ALA A 85 -23.50 -31.46 -66.57
CA ALA A 85 -22.40 -31.41 -65.62
C ALA A 85 -22.79 -30.64 -64.33
N ARG A 86 -23.40 -29.46 -64.45
CA ARG A 86 -23.94 -28.69 -63.32
C ARG A 86 -24.98 -29.48 -62.51
N ASN A 87 -25.90 -30.15 -63.20
CA ASN A 87 -26.95 -30.94 -62.53
C ASN A 87 -26.35 -32.15 -61.78
N LEU A 88 -25.33 -32.82 -62.31
CA LEU A 88 -24.58 -33.82 -61.54
C LEU A 88 -23.81 -33.22 -60.37
N GLY A 89 -23.23 -32.03 -60.52
CA GLY A 89 -22.62 -31.29 -59.42
C GLY A 89 -23.58 -31.17 -58.23
N TRP A 90 -24.79 -30.66 -58.46
CA TRP A 90 -25.83 -30.56 -57.41
C TRP A 90 -26.27 -31.91 -56.85
N ILE A 91 -26.45 -32.93 -57.69
CA ILE A 91 -26.81 -34.30 -57.26
C ILE A 91 -25.72 -34.90 -56.34
N HIS A 92 -24.45 -34.74 -56.72
CA HIS A 92 -23.33 -35.23 -55.91
C HIS A 92 -23.16 -34.42 -54.62
N PHE A 93 -23.37 -33.11 -54.65
CA PHE A 93 -23.28 -32.24 -53.47
C PHE A 93 -24.35 -32.62 -52.44
N ASN A 94 -25.61 -32.72 -52.87
CA ASN A 94 -26.75 -33.12 -52.03
C ASN A 94 -26.61 -34.57 -51.51
N ALA A 95 -25.84 -35.42 -52.19
CA ALA A 95 -25.49 -36.77 -51.74
C ALA A 95 -24.22 -36.81 -50.85
N GLY A 96 -23.75 -35.68 -50.32
CA GLY A 96 -22.57 -35.57 -49.44
C GLY A 96 -21.23 -35.83 -50.13
N ARG A 97 -21.18 -35.91 -51.47
CA ARG A 97 -19.99 -36.27 -52.26
C ARG A 97 -19.31 -35.02 -52.82
N ALA A 98 -18.84 -34.14 -51.93
CA ALA A 98 -18.29 -32.82 -52.26
C ALA A 98 -17.13 -32.86 -53.28
N ALA A 99 -16.23 -33.86 -53.22
CA ALA A 99 -15.16 -34.01 -54.21
C ALA A 99 -15.71 -34.23 -55.63
N SER A 100 -16.58 -35.23 -55.81
CA SER A 100 -17.24 -35.48 -57.10
C SER A 100 -18.09 -34.30 -57.55
N ALA A 101 -18.76 -33.61 -56.63
CA ALA A 101 -19.54 -32.42 -56.93
C ALA A 101 -18.66 -31.30 -57.52
N ARG A 102 -17.55 -30.98 -56.85
CA ARG A 102 -16.59 -29.97 -57.30
C ARG A 102 -16.08 -30.28 -58.70
N ASP A 103 -15.68 -31.52 -58.96
CA ASP A 103 -15.13 -31.92 -60.25
C ASP A 103 -16.17 -31.81 -61.39
N TRP A 104 -17.45 -32.12 -61.11
CA TRP A 104 -18.56 -31.92 -62.06
C TRP A 104 -18.92 -30.44 -62.28
N PHE A 105 -18.87 -29.61 -61.23
CA PHE A 105 -19.09 -28.17 -61.36
C PHE A 105 -17.94 -27.48 -62.11
N LEU A 106 -16.68 -27.82 -61.82
CA LEU A 106 -15.53 -27.29 -62.58
C LEU A 106 -15.61 -27.67 -64.05
N ARG A 107 -15.93 -28.94 -64.36
CA ARG A 107 -16.19 -29.37 -65.75
C ARG A 107 -17.32 -28.59 -66.42
N SER A 108 -18.37 -28.21 -65.68
CA SER A 108 -19.41 -27.33 -66.21
C SER A 108 -18.86 -25.94 -66.54
N VAL A 109 -18.04 -25.34 -65.67
CA VAL A 109 -17.40 -24.02 -65.87
C VAL A 109 -16.44 -24.02 -67.07
N ASP A 110 -15.68 -25.11 -67.23
CA ASP A 110 -14.74 -25.30 -68.36
C ASP A 110 -15.45 -25.35 -69.72
N ILE A 111 -16.64 -25.95 -69.78
CA ILE A 111 -17.47 -26.03 -71.00
C ILE A 111 -18.19 -24.70 -71.27
N GLU A 112 -18.81 -24.12 -70.23
CA GLU A 112 -19.55 -22.86 -70.30
C GLU A 112 -19.39 -22.11 -68.98
N HIS A 113 -18.93 -20.85 -69.02
CA HIS A 113 -18.63 -20.05 -67.83
C HIS A 113 -19.91 -19.58 -67.10
N SER A 114 -20.67 -20.54 -66.57
CA SER A 114 -21.93 -20.34 -65.84
C SER A 114 -21.65 -19.91 -64.39
N PRO A 115 -22.15 -18.75 -63.94
CA PRO A 115 -21.98 -18.29 -62.56
C PRO A 115 -22.52 -19.26 -61.51
N GLU A 116 -23.59 -20.00 -61.83
CA GLU A 116 -24.16 -21.00 -60.92
C GLU A 116 -23.25 -22.23 -60.76
N ALA A 117 -22.56 -22.64 -61.83
CA ALA A 117 -21.57 -23.71 -61.76
C ALA A 117 -20.33 -23.29 -60.96
N GLY A 118 -19.86 -22.04 -61.12
CA GLY A 118 -18.81 -21.46 -60.28
C GLY A 118 -19.19 -21.44 -58.80
N TYR A 119 -20.40 -20.95 -58.48
CA TYR A 119 -20.95 -20.99 -57.12
C TYR A 119 -21.01 -22.41 -56.54
N GLY A 120 -21.45 -23.40 -57.32
CA GLY A 120 -21.45 -24.82 -56.92
C GLY A 120 -20.05 -25.39 -56.68
N ALA A 121 -19.07 -25.06 -57.55
CA ALA A 121 -17.68 -25.45 -57.38
C ALA A 121 -17.06 -24.82 -56.11
N ALA A 122 -17.33 -23.55 -55.86
CA ALA A 122 -16.86 -22.83 -54.66
C ALA A 122 -17.48 -23.39 -53.37
N LEU A 123 -18.78 -23.74 -53.36
CA LEU A 123 -19.43 -24.44 -52.25
C LEU A 123 -18.79 -25.80 -51.98
N ALA A 124 -18.55 -26.58 -53.03
CA ALA A 124 -17.96 -27.91 -52.93
C ALA A 124 -16.50 -27.87 -52.45
N ALA A 125 -15.70 -26.90 -52.90
CA ALA A 125 -14.34 -26.67 -52.40
C ALA A 125 -14.35 -26.20 -50.93
N LEU A 126 -15.26 -25.30 -50.53
CA LEU A 126 -15.39 -24.87 -49.13
C LEU A 126 -15.79 -26.03 -48.22
N ALA A 127 -16.66 -26.94 -48.67
CA ALA A 127 -17.02 -28.16 -47.96
C ALA A 127 -15.85 -29.13 -47.77
N LEU A 128 -14.85 -29.10 -48.67
CA LEU A 128 -13.58 -29.84 -48.54
C LEU A 128 -12.53 -29.08 -47.69
N ASN A 129 -12.86 -27.90 -47.17
CA ASN A 129 -11.95 -26.98 -46.49
C ASN A 129 -10.77 -26.50 -47.39
N ASP A 130 -10.97 -26.54 -48.71
CA ASP A 130 -10.05 -26.05 -49.74
C ASP A 130 -10.36 -24.56 -50.03
N LEU A 131 -9.75 -23.66 -49.26
CA LEU A 131 -10.06 -22.23 -49.32
C LEU A 131 -9.48 -21.54 -50.56
N ASP A 132 -8.35 -22.03 -51.07
CA ASP A 132 -7.74 -21.51 -52.29
C ASP A 132 -8.56 -21.93 -53.52
N GLY A 133 -9.02 -23.19 -53.58
CA GLY A 133 -9.95 -23.66 -54.59
C GLY A 133 -11.32 -22.97 -54.50
N ALA A 134 -11.84 -22.75 -53.28
CA ALA A 134 -13.13 -22.08 -53.08
C ALA A 134 -13.13 -20.63 -53.54
N GLU A 135 -12.06 -19.87 -53.25
CA GLU A 135 -11.92 -18.48 -53.69
C GLU A 135 -11.67 -18.37 -55.20
N THR A 136 -10.90 -19.30 -55.79
CA THR A 136 -10.64 -19.35 -57.24
C THR A 136 -11.90 -19.69 -58.05
N ALA A 137 -12.83 -20.47 -57.48
CA ALA A 137 -14.06 -20.87 -58.14
C ALA A 137 -15.21 -19.83 -58.03
N LEU A 138 -15.05 -18.74 -57.27
CA LEU A 138 -16.06 -17.69 -57.19
C LEU A 138 -16.21 -16.99 -58.56
N PRO A 139 -17.44 -16.85 -59.09
CA PRO A 139 -17.65 -16.21 -60.39
C PRO A 139 -17.50 -14.69 -60.29
N GLU A 140 -16.62 -14.11 -61.12
CA GLU A 140 -16.54 -12.67 -61.37
C GLU A 140 -16.59 -12.39 -62.88
N PRO A 141 -17.31 -11.35 -63.36
CA PRO A 141 -18.11 -10.39 -62.60
C PRO A 141 -19.41 -10.99 -62.02
N PRO A 142 -20.10 -10.28 -61.11
CA PRO A 142 -21.36 -10.76 -60.52
C PRO A 142 -22.43 -11.06 -61.58
N PRO A 143 -23.25 -12.11 -61.41
CA PRO A 143 -24.34 -12.42 -62.33
C PRO A 143 -25.41 -11.32 -62.31
N SER A 144 -26.18 -11.22 -63.39
CA SER A 144 -27.35 -10.33 -63.48
C SER A 144 -28.52 -10.78 -62.61
N ASP A 145 -28.51 -12.03 -62.15
CA ASP A 145 -29.48 -12.59 -61.20
C ASP A 145 -29.14 -12.12 -59.78
N ALA A 146 -30.05 -11.39 -59.16
CA ALA A 146 -29.85 -10.78 -57.85
C ALA A 146 -29.84 -11.79 -56.69
N GLU A 147 -30.56 -12.91 -56.81
CA GLU A 147 -30.61 -13.95 -55.76
C GLU A 147 -29.33 -14.79 -55.79
N LEU A 148 -28.85 -15.14 -56.99
CA LEU A 148 -27.57 -15.82 -57.16
C LEU A 148 -26.39 -14.92 -56.77
N ALA A 149 -26.40 -13.63 -57.15
CA ALA A 149 -25.37 -12.68 -56.75
C ALA A 149 -25.26 -12.55 -55.22
N ALA A 150 -26.41 -12.41 -54.52
CA ALA A 150 -26.43 -12.38 -53.06
C ALA A 150 -25.88 -13.68 -52.43
N SER A 151 -26.18 -14.84 -53.01
CA SER A 151 -25.67 -16.14 -52.56
C SER A 151 -24.14 -16.27 -52.73
N ILE A 152 -23.60 -15.74 -53.84
CA ILE A 152 -22.16 -15.68 -54.10
C ILE A 152 -21.45 -14.76 -53.10
N ASP A 153 -22.01 -13.58 -52.81
CA ASP A 153 -21.44 -12.66 -51.83
C ASP A 153 -21.49 -13.21 -50.39
N GLU A 154 -22.53 -13.97 -50.03
CA GLU A 154 -22.59 -14.71 -48.76
C GLU A 154 -21.49 -15.78 -48.67
N LEU A 155 -21.28 -16.55 -49.74
CA LEU A 155 -20.22 -17.56 -49.81
C LEU A 155 -18.83 -16.93 -49.73
N ALA A 156 -18.60 -15.83 -50.44
CA ALA A 156 -17.35 -15.06 -50.37
C ALA A 156 -17.09 -14.52 -48.96
N ALA A 157 -18.11 -14.02 -48.27
CA ALA A 157 -18.00 -13.59 -46.88
C ALA A 157 -17.62 -14.75 -45.93
N ARG A 158 -18.22 -15.94 -46.12
CA ARG A 158 -17.88 -17.16 -45.36
C ARG A 158 -16.43 -17.63 -45.59
N ILE A 159 -15.94 -17.61 -46.83
CA ILE A 159 -14.55 -17.95 -47.16
C ILE A 159 -13.58 -16.95 -46.48
N ALA A 160 -13.89 -15.65 -46.56
CA ALA A 160 -13.10 -14.60 -45.91
C ALA A 160 -13.04 -14.80 -44.39
N LEU A 161 -14.18 -15.03 -43.71
CA LEU A 161 -14.21 -15.32 -42.27
C LEU A 161 -13.37 -16.54 -41.90
N ARG A 162 -13.43 -17.63 -42.68
CA ARG A 162 -12.61 -18.84 -42.44
C ARG A 162 -11.10 -18.53 -42.56
N ARG A 163 -10.68 -17.76 -43.57
CA ARG A 163 -9.27 -17.31 -43.69
C ARG A 163 -8.86 -16.37 -42.56
N GLY A 164 -9.74 -15.47 -42.13
CA GLY A 164 -9.49 -14.55 -41.02
C GLY A 164 -9.30 -15.26 -39.67
N ALA A 165 -10.07 -16.32 -39.41
CA ALA A 165 -9.89 -17.19 -38.25
C ALA A 165 -8.53 -17.92 -38.28
N ASN A 166 -8.13 -18.45 -39.45
CA ASN A 166 -6.81 -19.06 -39.63
C ASN A 166 -5.67 -18.04 -39.38
N ALA A 167 -5.82 -16.80 -39.87
CA ALA A 167 -4.86 -15.72 -39.63
C ALA A 167 -4.73 -15.36 -38.15
N LEU A 168 -5.85 -15.27 -37.40
CA LEU A 168 -5.81 -15.11 -35.94
C LEU A 168 -5.05 -16.27 -35.28
N GLY A 169 -5.33 -17.52 -35.67
CA GLY A 169 -4.62 -18.70 -35.19
C GLY A 169 -3.10 -18.64 -35.44
N ALA A 170 -2.69 -18.14 -36.60
CA ALA A 170 -1.30 -17.93 -37.00
C ALA A 170 -0.63 -16.67 -36.39
N ASN A 171 -1.32 -15.94 -35.52
CA ASN A 171 -0.87 -14.68 -34.92
C ASN A 171 -0.69 -13.51 -35.92
N ASP A 172 -1.36 -13.56 -37.09
CA ASP A 172 -1.38 -12.48 -38.08
C ASP A 172 -2.65 -11.63 -37.93
N ALA A 173 -2.57 -10.62 -37.06
CA ALA A 173 -3.64 -9.65 -36.85
C ALA A 173 -3.92 -8.78 -38.09
N ALA A 174 -2.93 -8.55 -38.96
CA ALA A 174 -3.09 -7.71 -40.14
C ALA A 174 -3.93 -8.41 -41.22
N ALA A 175 -3.64 -9.69 -41.49
CA ALA A 175 -4.46 -10.51 -42.37
C ALA A 175 -5.87 -10.73 -41.80
N ALA A 176 -6.01 -10.97 -40.49
CA ALA A 176 -7.32 -11.10 -39.84
C ALA A 176 -8.19 -9.85 -40.06
N ARG A 177 -7.64 -8.63 -39.83
CA ARG A 177 -8.38 -7.37 -40.09
C ARG A 177 -8.75 -7.20 -41.57
N ARG A 178 -7.90 -7.63 -42.51
CA ARG A 178 -8.18 -7.58 -43.96
C ARG A 178 -9.39 -8.46 -44.31
N TYR A 179 -9.39 -9.71 -43.85
CA TYR A 179 -10.46 -10.65 -44.13
C TYR A 179 -11.79 -10.29 -43.46
N ALA A 180 -11.77 -9.79 -42.22
CA ALA A 180 -12.98 -9.30 -41.56
C ALA A 180 -13.65 -8.14 -42.32
N ARG A 181 -12.85 -7.18 -42.82
CA ARG A 181 -13.37 -6.07 -43.65
C ARG A 181 -13.94 -6.56 -44.98
N ALA A 182 -13.31 -7.55 -45.62
CA ALA A 182 -13.82 -8.15 -46.85
C ALA A 182 -15.18 -8.84 -46.64
N ALA A 183 -15.33 -9.61 -45.54
CA ALA A 183 -16.59 -10.27 -45.20
C ALA A 183 -17.73 -9.26 -44.93
N ALA A 184 -17.46 -8.22 -44.13
CA ALA A 184 -18.44 -7.18 -43.81
C ALA A 184 -18.86 -6.33 -45.02
N ALA A 185 -17.99 -6.19 -46.03
CA ALA A 185 -18.29 -5.47 -47.26
C ALA A 185 -19.15 -6.28 -48.25
N ARG A 186 -19.09 -7.62 -48.18
CA ARG A 186 -19.83 -8.54 -49.06
C ARG A 186 -21.22 -8.89 -48.50
N ALA A 187 -21.35 -9.20 -47.20
CA ALA A 187 -22.61 -9.66 -46.62
C ALA A 187 -23.00 -8.92 -45.32
N PRO A 188 -24.14 -8.21 -45.26
CA PRO A 188 -24.59 -7.52 -44.05
C PRO A 188 -24.76 -8.43 -42.82
N HIS A 189 -25.19 -9.67 -43.03
CA HIS A 189 -25.36 -10.66 -41.95
C HIS A 189 -24.03 -11.09 -41.32
N ALA A 190 -22.91 -11.04 -42.07
CA ALA A 190 -21.57 -11.35 -41.59
C ALA A 190 -20.96 -10.22 -40.71
N ALA A 191 -21.59 -9.05 -40.64
CA ALA A 191 -21.03 -7.88 -39.96
C ALA A 191 -20.80 -8.08 -38.44
N GLY A 192 -21.57 -8.95 -37.78
CA GLY A 192 -21.37 -9.30 -36.37
C GLY A 192 -20.07 -10.09 -36.15
N GLU A 193 -19.88 -11.16 -36.92
CA GLU A 193 -18.68 -12.01 -36.85
C GLU A 193 -17.42 -11.25 -37.25
N ALA A 194 -17.52 -10.42 -38.30
CA ALA A 194 -16.44 -9.53 -38.71
C ALA A 194 -16.05 -8.54 -37.61
N ARG A 195 -17.00 -8.02 -36.82
CA ARG A 195 -16.70 -7.12 -35.68
C ARG A 195 -15.96 -7.87 -34.58
N LEU A 196 -16.42 -9.05 -34.18
CA LEU A 196 -15.74 -9.90 -33.18
C LEU A 196 -14.32 -10.27 -33.62
N MET A 197 -14.12 -10.53 -34.91
CA MET A 197 -12.79 -10.82 -35.49
C MET A 197 -11.85 -9.60 -35.46
N LEU A 198 -12.37 -8.40 -35.77
CA LEU A 198 -11.61 -7.14 -35.64
C LEU A 198 -11.21 -6.88 -34.19
N ALA A 199 -12.16 -6.97 -33.26
CA ALA A 199 -11.91 -6.78 -31.83
C ALA A 199 -10.91 -7.82 -31.28
N SER A 200 -10.95 -9.06 -31.76
CA SER A 200 -9.99 -10.12 -31.41
C SER A 200 -8.57 -9.82 -31.92
N ALA A 201 -8.44 -9.26 -33.13
CA ALA A 201 -7.16 -8.82 -33.69
C ALA A 201 -6.59 -7.64 -32.88
N ASP A 202 -7.43 -6.65 -32.54
CA ASP A 202 -7.05 -5.49 -31.73
C ASP A 202 -6.61 -5.91 -30.32
N MET A 203 -7.34 -6.83 -29.68
CA MET A 203 -6.99 -7.39 -28.37
C MET A 203 -5.61 -8.07 -28.36
N ARG A 204 -5.25 -8.78 -29.44
CA ARG A 204 -3.97 -9.49 -29.60
C ARG A 204 -2.80 -8.54 -29.85
N GLU A 205 -3.00 -7.50 -30.66
CA GLU A 205 -2.02 -6.43 -30.76
C GLU A 205 -1.89 -5.63 -29.44
N ALA A 206 -2.98 -5.44 -28.68
CA ALA A 206 -2.92 -4.77 -27.38
C ALA A 206 -2.06 -5.52 -26.36
N GLN A 207 -2.18 -6.86 -26.32
CA GLN A 207 -1.33 -7.74 -25.52
C GLN A 207 0.15 -7.63 -25.91
N THR A 208 0.43 -7.60 -27.22
CA THR A 208 1.78 -7.49 -27.77
C THR A 208 2.40 -6.14 -27.41
N ALA A 209 1.70 -5.03 -27.71
CA ALA A 209 2.12 -3.68 -27.36
C ALA A 209 2.36 -3.51 -25.85
N TYR A 210 1.52 -4.11 -24.99
CA TYR A 210 1.74 -4.10 -23.53
C TYR A 210 3.03 -4.82 -23.12
N ALA A 211 3.32 -5.97 -23.75
CA ALA A 211 4.53 -6.76 -23.49
C ALA A 211 5.79 -6.01 -23.95
N ASP A 212 5.71 -5.33 -25.09
CA ASP A 212 6.79 -4.49 -25.66
C ASP A 212 6.99 -3.17 -24.90
N GLY A 213 6.07 -2.80 -24.01
CA GLY A 213 6.10 -1.57 -23.22
C GLY A 213 5.46 -0.35 -23.88
N ASP A 214 4.87 -0.48 -25.07
CA ASP A 214 4.04 0.52 -25.73
C ASP A 214 2.63 0.55 -25.10
N TYR A 215 2.57 1.09 -23.89
CA TYR A 215 1.34 1.19 -23.12
C TYR A 215 0.29 2.09 -23.80
N GLY A 216 0.72 3.13 -24.54
CA GLY A 216 -0.17 4.03 -25.26
C GLY A 216 -0.93 3.30 -26.37
N ARG A 217 -0.21 2.55 -27.23
CA ARG A 217 -0.83 1.70 -28.25
C ARG A 217 -1.68 0.59 -27.62
N ALA A 218 -1.20 -0.04 -26.55
CA ALA A 218 -1.95 -1.08 -25.84
C ALA A 218 -3.33 -0.58 -25.36
N ARG A 219 -3.41 0.66 -24.83
CA ARG A 219 -4.69 1.25 -24.40
C ARG A 219 -5.65 1.51 -25.55
N VAL A 220 -5.17 2.08 -26.66
CA VAL A 220 -6.03 2.41 -27.82
C VAL A 220 -6.67 1.14 -28.38
N LEU A 221 -5.87 0.09 -28.56
CA LEU A 221 -6.31 -1.19 -29.08
C LEU A 221 -7.21 -1.94 -28.09
N ALA A 222 -6.87 -1.95 -26.80
CA ALA A 222 -7.71 -2.54 -25.76
C ALA A 222 -9.07 -1.84 -25.65
N ARG A 223 -9.12 -0.50 -25.79
CA ARG A 223 -10.39 0.23 -25.78
C ARG A 223 -11.26 -0.10 -26.99
N ALA A 224 -10.68 -0.21 -28.19
CA ALA A 224 -11.39 -0.65 -29.38
C ALA A 224 -11.94 -2.08 -29.24
N ALA A 225 -11.13 -3.01 -28.75
CA ALA A 225 -11.56 -4.38 -28.47
C ALA A 225 -12.66 -4.46 -27.38
N ALA A 226 -12.73 -3.47 -26.48
CA ALA A 226 -13.71 -3.46 -25.40
C ALA A 226 -15.14 -3.11 -25.85
N GLU A 227 -15.34 -2.58 -27.07
CA GLU A 227 -16.66 -2.33 -27.65
C GLU A 227 -17.46 -3.62 -27.91
N GLU A 228 -16.76 -4.75 -28.10
CA GLU A 228 -17.38 -6.06 -28.31
C GLU A 228 -17.74 -6.72 -26.95
N PRO A 229 -19.02 -6.98 -26.64
CA PRO A 229 -19.46 -7.43 -25.30
C PRO A 229 -18.76 -8.69 -24.76
N GLN A 230 -18.32 -9.59 -25.66
CA GLN A 230 -17.60 -10.82 -25.31
C GLN A 230 -16.17 -10.54 -24.80
N LEU A 231 -15.55 -9.44 -25.24
CA LEU A 231 -14.16 -9.08 -24.94
C LEU A 231 -14.06 -7.93 -23.93
N THR A 232 -15.14 -7.16 -23.70
CA THR A 232 -15.16 -5.97 -22.82
C THR A 232 -14.41 -6.14 -21.51
N LEU A 233 -14.61 -7.26 -20.78
CA LEU A 233 -13.98 -7.46 -19.47
C LEU A 233 -12.45 -7.61 -19.57
N ALA A 234 -11.97 -8.50 -20.45
CA ALA A 234 -10.55 -8.78 -20.61
C ALA A 234 -9.81 -7.58 -21.22
N ALA A 235 -10.42 -6.94 -22.22
CA ALA A 235 -9.88 -5.75 -22.88
C ALA A 235 -9.79 -4.56 -21.91
N SER A 236 -10.83 -4.30 -21.11
CA SER A 236 -10.80 -3.30 -20.03
C SER A 236 -9.69 -3.59 -18.99
N GLY A 237 -9.38 -4.86 -18.75
CA GLY A 237 -8.26 -5.29 -17.90
C GLY A 237 -6.89 -4.83 -18.44
N ILE A 238 -6.62 -5.05 -19.72
CA ILE A 238 -5.39 -4.57 -20.38
C ILE A 238 -5.34 -3.04 -20.37
N GLU A 239 -6.45 -2.37 -20.69
CA GLU A 239 -6.50 -0.90 -20.68
C GLU A 239 -6.19 -0.34 -19.27
N ALA A 240 -6.73 -0.96 -18.22
CA ALA A 240 -6.49 -0.56 -16.83
C ALA A 240 -5.03 -0.76 -16.41
N TRP A 241 -4.41 -1.88 -16.77
CA TRP A 241 -3.00 -2.13 -16.52
C TRP A 241 -2.09 -1.20 -17.30
N ALA A 242 -2.39 -0.92 -18.57
CA ALA A 242 -1.60 0.00 -19.38
C ALA A 242 -1.71 1.44 -18.86
N ALA A 243 -2.92 1.90 -18.55
CA ALA A 243 -3.17 3.19 -17.89
C ALA A 243 -2.40 3.33 -16.56
N LEU A 244 -2.32 2.25 -15.76
CA LEU A 244 -1.54 2.25 -14.52
C LEU A 244 -0.04 2.44 -14.77
N ARG A 245 0.52 1.83 -15.81
CA ARG A 245 1.95 1.92 -16.15
C ARG A 245 2.35 3.30 -16.67
N GLU A 246 1.42 4.00 -17.32
CA GLU A 246 1.57 5.41 -17.71
C GLU A 246 1.35 6.40 -16.54
N GLY A 247 0.90 5.92 -15.38
CA GLY A 247 0.56 6.77 -14.24
C GLY A 247 -0.79 7.51 -14.37
N ASP A 248 -1.67 7.06 -15.26
CA ASP A 248 -2.99 7.65 -15.47
C ASP A 248 -3.89 7.43 -14.24
N ARG A 249 -4.41 8.53 -13.70
CA ARG A 249 -5.31 8.54 -12.53
C ARG A 249 -6.63 7.81 -12.78
N HIS A 250 -7.03 7.60 -14.04
CA HIS A 250 -8.23 6.83 -14.39
C HIS A 250 -8.11 5.34 -14.05
N ALA A 251 -6.90 4.77 -14.00
CA ALA A 251 -6.68 3.36 -13.68
C ALA A 251 -7.37 2.94 -12.36
N ARG A 252 -7.45 3.84 -11.36
CA ARG A 252 -8.17 3.62 -10.10
C ARG A 252 -9.65 3.33 -10.30
N ARG A 253 -10.32 4.07 -11.20
CA ARG A 253 -11.75 3.85 -11.50
C ARG A 253 -11.92 2.55 -12.27
N MET A 254 -11.08 2.33 -13.28
CA MET A 254 -11.12 1.12 -14.12
C MET A 254 -10.95 -0.15 -13.27
N PHE A 255 -9.92 -0.24 -12.42
CA PHE A 255 -9.78 -1.38 -11.50
C PHE A 255 -10.91 -1.49 -10.48
N ALA A 256 -11.50 -0.38 -10.03
CA ALA A 256 -12.64 -0.40 -9.12
C ALA A 256 -13.94 -0.89 -9.80
N ASP A 257 -14.12 -0.63 -11.10
CA ASP A 257 -15.23 -1.15 -11.91
C ASP A 257 -15.00 -2.64 -12.25
N LEU A 258 -13.78 -3.01 -12.65
CA LEU A 258 -13.38 -4.39 -12.91
C LEU A 258 -13.54 -5.28 -11.68
N TYR A 259 -13.03 -4.87 -10.52
CA TYR A 259 -13.15 -5.63 -9.28
C TYR A 259 -14.61 -5.76 -8.80
N ARG A 260 -15.46 -4.73 -9.01
CA ARG A 260 -16.90 -4.83 -8.72
C ARG A 260 -17.63 -5.82 -9.62
N ARG A 261 -17.22 -5.97 -10.88
CA ARG A 261 -17.77 -6.95 -11.82
C ARG A 261 -17.25 -8.36 -11.56
N THR A 262 -15.98 -8.50 -11.18
CA THR A 262 -15.32 -9.79 -10.98
C THR A 262 -14.24 -9.66 -9.90
N PRO A 263 -14.50 -10.04 -8.63
CA PRO A 263 -13.57 -9.88 -7.51
C PRO A 263 -12.31 -10.77 -7.55
N THR A 264 -11.42 -10.57 -8.54
CA THR A 264 -10.20 -11.36 -8.70
C THR A 264 -9.01 -10.82 -7.89
N ALA A 265 -8.06 -11.70 -7.59
CA ALA A 265 -6.78 -11.31 -6.98
C ALA A 265 -5.93 -10.38 -7.86
N GLU A 266 -6.08 -10.46 -9.18
CA GLU A 266 -5.42 -9.57 -10.13
C GLU A 266 -5.97 -8.14 -10.00
N TYR A 267 -7.29 -7.95 -10.14
CA TYR A 267 -7.89 -6.61 -10.09
C TYR A 267 -7.74 -5.98 -8.69
N ALA A 268 -7.73 -6.81 -7.64
CA ALA A 268 -7.35 -6.38 -6.30
C ALA A 268 -5.91 -5.84 -6.22
N GLN A 269 -4.93 -6.52 -6.83
CA GLN A 269 -3.54 -6.05 -6.93
C GLN A 269 -3.42 -4.78 -7.77
N GLY A 270 -4.07 -4.73 -8.94
CA GLY A 270 -4.10 -3.55 -9.80
C GLY A 270 -4.69 -2.33 -9.10
N LEU A 271 -5.76 -2.52 -8.32
CA LEU A 271 -6.35 -1.46 -7.51
C LEU A 271 -5.40 -1.00 -6.39
N MET A 272 -4.79 -1.92 -5.64
CA MET A 272 -3.83 -1.60 -4.58
C MET A 272 -2.63 -0.79 -5.14
N LEU A 273 -2.11 -1.17 -6.31
CA LEU A 273 -1.06 -0.43 -7.01
C LEU A 273 -1.53 0.93 -7.52
N ALA A 274 -2.75 1.04 -8.05
CA ALA A 274 -3.32 2.31 -8.49
C ALA A 274 -3.47 3.33 -7.34
N TYR A 275 -3.64 2.85 -6.10
CA TYR A 275 -3.63 3.66 -4.88
C TYR A 275 -2.23 3.85 -4.25
N ASP A 276 -1.11 3.46 -4.89
CA ASP A 276 0.25 3.52 -4.31
C ASP A 276 0.36 2.76 -2.97
N GLY A 277 -0.45 1.72 -2.80
CA GLY A 277 -0.60 0.98 -1.54
C GLY A 277 -1.23 1.78 -0.39
N ASP A 278 -1.84 2.94 -0.65
CA ASP A 278 -2.44 3.81 0.37
C ASP A 278 -3.80 3.31 0.85
N VAL A 279 -3.76 2.38 1.81
CA VAL A 279 -4.92 1.87 2.57
C VAL A 279 -5.68 2.95 3.36
N ARG A 280 -5.21 4.20 3.39
CA ARG A 280 -5.94 5.32 4.02
C ARG A 280 -6.98 5.93 3.07
N ALA A 281 -6.92 5.64 1.76
CA ALA A 281 -7.84 6.16 0.78
C ALA A 281 -9.29 5.69 1.07
N PRO A 282 -10.25 6.60 1.34
CA PRO A 282 -11.61 6.22 1.76
C PRO A 282 -12.34 5.35 0.73
N ALA A 283 -12.14 5.60 -0.57
CA ALA A 283 -12.73 4.83 -1.64
C ALA A 283 -12.17 3.38 -1.74
N LEU A 284 -10.87 3.20 -1.49
CA LEU A 284 -10.25 1.87 -1.45
C LEU A 284 -10.79 1.06 -0.28
N ARG A 285 -10.83 1.68 0.92
CA ARG A 285 -11.42 1.06 2.11
C ARG A 285 -12.90 0.72 1.91
N ALA A 286 -13.70 1.64 1.37
CA ALA A 286 -15.11 1.42 1.13
C ALA A 286 -15.34 0.21 0.21
N LEU A 287 -14.57 0.08 -0.87
CA LEU A 287 -14.67 -1.05 -1.80
C LEU A 287 -14.17 -2.37 -1.20
N ALA A 288 -13.07 -2.35 -0.43
CA ALA A 288 -12.57 -3.52 0.29
C ALA A 288 -13.59 -4.07 1.30
N MET A 289 -14.39 -3.19 1.91
CA MET A 289 -15.41 -3.55 2.90
C MET A 289 -16.76 -3.95 2.26
N SER A 290 -17.12 -3.38 1.10
CA SER A 290 -18.39 -3.68 0.42
C SER A 290 -18.33 -4.87 -0.55
N ALA A 291 -17.15 -5.20 -1.06
CA ALA A 291 -16.87 -6.37 -1.89
C ALA A 291 -15.72 -7.21 -1.29
N PRO A 292 -15.93 -7.84 -0.11
CA PRO A 292 -14.91 -8.64 0.56
C PRO A 292 -14.48 -9.82 -0.32
N GLY A 293 -13.21 -10.20 -0.18
CA GLY A 293 -12.51 -11.09 -1.10
C GLY A 293 -11.03 -10.71 -1.19
N PRO A 294 -10.34 -11.00 -2.31
CA PRO A 294 -8.89 -10.78 -2.43
C PRO A 294 -8.41 -9.35 -2.15
N LEU A 295 -9.27 -8.33 -2.38
CA LEU A 295 -8.96 -6.95 -2.03
C LEU A 295 -8.95 -6.71 -0.52
N TYR A 296 -9.88 -7.31 0.21
CA TYR A 296 -9.93 -7.23 1.67
C TYR A 296 -8.66 -7.82 2.29
N ASP A 297 -8.24 -9.00 1.83
CA ASP A 297 -7.03 -9.66 2.33
C ASP A 297 -5.75 -8.86 2.06
N LEU A 298 -5.67 -8.18 0.90
CA LEU A 298 -4.54 -7.30 0.58
C LEU A 298 -4.59 -5.99 1.39
N TYR A 299 -5.78 -5.42 1.56
CA TYR A 299 -6.01 -4.22 2.34
C TYR A 299 -5.65 -4.44 3.83
N GLU A 300 -6.13 -5.52 4.45
CA GLU A 300 -5.84 -5.84 5.86
C GLU A 300 -4.36 -6.17 6.07
N ARG A 301 -3.74 -7.01 5.21
CA ARG A 301 -2.29 -7.29 5.30
C ARG A 301 -1.46 -6.01 5.18
N ARG A 302 -1.74 -5.17 4.19
CA ARG A 302 -1.03 -3.89 4.01
C ARG A 302 -1.31 -2.91 5.16
N GLY A 303 -2.53 -2.92 5.69
CA GLY A 303 -2.91 -2.17 6.89
C GLY A 303 -2.11 -2.58 8.13
N ALA A 304 -1.92 -3.89 8.32
CA ALA A 304 -1.15 -4.47 9.41
C ALA A 304 0.36 -4.23 9.28
N GLU A 305 0.95 -4.40 8.09
CA GLU A 305 2.34 -4.01 7.79
C GLU A 305 2.59 -2.54 8.16
N LEU A 306 1.71 -1.65 7.70
CA LEU A 306 1.81 -0.21 7.96
C LEU A 306 1.51 0.14 9.43
N ALA A 307 0.80 -0.71 10.17
CA ALA A 307 0.62 -0.55 11.61
C ALA A 307 1.88 -0.99 12.36
N PHE A 308 2.42 -2.16 12.03
CA PHE A 308 3.65 -2.70 12.61
C PHE A 308 4.82 -1.72 12.43
N ALA A 309 5.02 -1.19 11.22
CA ALA A 309 6.05 -0.19 10.90
C ALA A 309 5.81 1.23 11.47
N ARG A 310 4.78 1.44 12.30
CA ARG A 310 4.52 2.66 13.09
C ARG A 310 4.50 2.40 14.60
N ASP A 311 4.97 1.22 14.99
CA ASP A 311 4.84 0.67 16.34
C ASP A 311 3.39 0.56 16.82
N ASP A 312 2.38 0.53 15.93
CA ASP A 312 0.95 0.34 16.24
C ASP A 312 0.64 -1.17 16.42
N PHE A 313 1.34 -1.83 17.35
CA PHE A 313 1.33 -3.29 17.49
C PHE A 313 -0.05 -3.90 17.78
N ASN A 314 -0.95 -3.23 18.50
CA ASN A 314 -2.27 -3.79 18.76
C ASN A 314 -3.06 -3.87 17.45
N SER A 315 -3.02 -2.81 16.63
CA SER A 315 -3.63 -2.76 15.31
C SER A 315 -3.03 -3.80 14.36
N ALA A 316 -1.73 -4.07 14.43
CA ALA A 316 -1.09 -5.12 13.65
C ALA A 316 -1.53 -6.54 14.07
N ALA A 317 -1.60 -6.79 15.39
CA ALA A 317 -1.92 -8.10 15.98
C ALA A 317 -3.32 -8.65 15.64
N HIS A 318 -4.24 -7.81 15.15
CA HIS A 318 -5.56 -8.28 14.68
C HIS A 318 -5.45 -9.14 13.40
N SER A 319 -4.42 -8.93 12.57
CA SER A 319 -4.20 -9.67 11.32
C SER A 319 -3.52 -11.02 11.56
N ASP A 320 -3.85 -12.04 10.75
CA ASP A 320 -3.21 -13.37 10.83
C ASP A 320 -1.68 -13.30 10.71
N ALA A 321 -1.18 -12.39 9.85
CA ALA A 321 0.25 -12.22 9.57
C ALA A 321 1.09 -11.81 10.79
N TYR A 322 0.48 -11.19 11.81
CA TYR A 322 1.17 -10.74 13.02
C TYR A 322 0.60 -11.32 14.31
N ARG A 323 -0.57 -11.98 14.29
CA ARG A 323 -1.26 -12.51 15.48
C ARG A 323 -0.36 -13.39 16.34
N GLU A 324 0.35 -14.34 15.73
CA GLU A 324 1.27 -15.23 16.47
C GLU A 324 2.50 -14.46 16.97
N ARG A 325 3.13 -13.65 16.12
CA ARG A 325 4.35 -12.89 16.47
C ARG A 325 4.12 -11.87 17.58
N LEU A 326 2.91 -11.32 17.67
CA LEU A 326 2.47 -10.35 18.69
C LEU A 326 1.51 -10.96 19.73
N ALA A 327 1.42 -12.28 19.83
CA ALA A 327 0.61 -12.92 20.87
C ALA A 327 0.99 -12.38 22.26
N GLY A 328 -0.02 -12.09 23.07
CA GLY A 328 0.12 -11.50 24.41
C GLY A 328 0.55 -10.02 24.46
N SER A 329 0.77 -9.33 23.33
CA SER A 329 1.22 -7.92 23.36
C SER A 329 0.13 -6.92 23.74
N THR A 330 -1.13 -7.31 23.62
CA THR A 330 -2.32 -6.49 23.95
C THR A 330 -2.81 -6.69 25.38
N ASP A 331 -2.40 -7.78 26.02
CA ASP A 331 -2.98 -8.25 27.27
C ASP A 331 -2.54 -7.39 28.46
N PRO A 332 -3.32 -7.39 29.56
CA PRO A 332 -2.94 -6.69 30.78
C PRO A 332 -1.56 -7.14 31.29
N TRP A 333 -0.85 -6.21 31.91
CA TRP A 333 0.46 -6.46 32.52
C TRP A 333 0.66 -5.60 33.77
N VAL A 334 1.55 -6.07 34.64
CA VAL A 334 2.09 -5.34 35.78
C VAL A 334 3.62 -5.37 35.70
N GLN A 335 4.26 -4.29 36.12
CA GLN A 335 5.71 -4.15 36.13
C GLN A 335 6.17 -3.45 37.41
N LEU A 336 7.26 -3.95 37.98
CA LEU A 336 8.02 -3.25 39.00
C LEU A 336 9.36 -2.83 38.39
N THR A 337 9.68 -1.55 38.48
CA THR A 337 10.95 -0.95 38.02
C THR A 337 11.72 -0.44 39.22
N ALA A 338 12.97 -0.87 39.40
CA ALA A 338 13.92 -0.25 40.30
C ALA A 338 14.89 0.61 39.49
N ARG A 339 15.08 1.87 39.87
CA ARG A 339 15.99 2.81 39.19
C ARG A 339 16.84 3.55 40.22
N ALA A 340 18.10 3.77 39.87
CA ALA A 340 19.01 4.64 40.59
C ALA A 340 19.66 5.61 39.60
N SER A 341 19.82 6.86 40.00
CA SER A 341 20.47 7.90 39.20
C SER A 341 21.30 8.80 40.09
N ARG A 342 22.41 9.28 39.54
CA ARG A 342 23.39 10.13 40.20
C ARG A 342 23.76 11.28 39.29
N ARG A 343 23.66 12.50 39.79
CA ARG A 343 24.14 13.75 39.17
C ARG A 343 25.23 14.35 40.07
N ASN A 344 26.37 14.71 39.47
CA ASN A 344 27.40 15.46 40.20
C ASN A 344 27.01 16.94 40.35
N GLY A 345 27.67 17.62 41.27
CA GLY A 345 27.41 19.02 41.61
C GLY A 345 27.88 19.31 43.03
N ASP A 346 27.54 20.50 43.53
CA ASP A 346 27.82 20.92 44.89
C ASP A 346 26.82 20.30 45.89
N PRO A 347 27.28 19.73 47.02
CA PRO A 347 26.41 19.17 48.04
C PRO A 347 25.43 20.21 48.60
N GLY A 348 24.15 19.83 48.70
CA GLY A 348 23.04 20.69 49.09
C GLY A 348 22.45 21.53 47.96
N GLN A 349 23.06 21.51 46.76
CA GLN A 349 22.68 22.31 45.60
C GLN A 349 22.30 21.40 44.41
N ASP A 350 23.15 21.30 43.39
CA ASP A 350 22.91 20.58 42.13
C ASP A 350 23.46 19.13 42.13
N GLN A 351 24.21 18.71 43.15
CA GLN A 351 24.34 17.27 43.42
C GLN A 351 22.94 16.69 43.65
N PHE A 352 22.59 15.62 42.93
CA PHE A 352 21.32 14.94 43.14
C PHE A 352 21.42 13.44 42.87
N ASP A 353 21.34 12.67 43.95
CA ASP A 353 21.28 11.21 43.95
C ASP A 353 19.82 10.79 44.18
N VAL A 354 19.24 9.96 43.30
CA VAL A 354 17.84 9.53 43.39
C VAL A 354 17.72 8.02 43.26
N THR A 355 16.95 7.42 44.16
CA THR A 355 16.55 6.00 44.09
C THR A 355 15.04 5.92 43.97
N GLN A 356 14.54 5.03 43.10
CA GLN A 356 13.12 4.94 42.75
C GLN A 356 12.64 3.49 42.65
N ALA A 357 11.41 3.27 43.10
CA ALA A 357 10.61 2.08 42.81
C ALA A 357 9.32 2.52 42.10
N ILE A 358 9.10 2.07 40.87
CA ILE A 358 7.94 2.43 40.04
C ILE A 358 7.08 1.19 39.81
N TRP A 359 5.86 1.24 40.30
CA TRP A 359 4.81 0.27 39.99
C TRP A 359 4.02 0.74 38.78
N SER A 360 4.07 -0.01 37.71
CA SER A 360 3.35 0.28 36.47
C SER A 360 2.34 -0.83 36.19
N VAL A 361 1.10 -0.46 35.91
CA VAL A 361 0.07 -1.37 35.38
C VAL A 361 -0.43 -0.87 34.05
N GLY A 362 -0.67 -1.75 33.10
CA GLY A 362 -1.15 -1.35 31.79
C GLY A 362 -1.87 -2.46 31.05
N GLY A 363 -2.47 -2.08 29.93
CA GLY A 363 -3.21 -2.99 29.06
C GLY A 363 -3.82 -2.24 27.90
N SER A 364 -4.59 -2.95 27.07
CA SER A 364 -5.21 -2.34 25.90
C SER A 364 -6.58 -2.91 25.55
N ARG A 365 -7.35 -2.13 24.79
CA ARG A 365 -8.63 -2.54 24.20
C ARG A 365 -8.70 -2.01 22.78
N GLY A 366 -8.60 -2.91 21.80
CA GLY A 366 -8.51 -2.52 20.39
C GLY A 366 -7.28 -1.64 20.16
N ARG A 367 -7.50 -0.36 19.81
CA ARG A 367 -6.44 0.63 19.55
C ARG A 367 -6.07 1.49 20.75
N ASP A 368 -6.80 1.39 21.84
CA ASP A 368 -6.60 2.19 23.04
C ASP A 368 -5.67 1.48 24.02
N LEU A 369 -4.60 2.16 24.41
CA LEU A 369 -3.70 1.74 25.47
C LEU A 369 -3.95 2.59 26.70
N LEU A 370 -3.94 1.96 27.87
CA LEU A 370 -4.02 2.60 29.17
C LEU A 370 -2.86 2.12 30.03
N GLN A 371 -2.24 3.03 30.77
CA GLN A 371 -1.19 2.74 31.74
C GLN A 371 -1.34 3.66 32.95
N ALA A 372 -1.09 3.13 34.14
CA ALA A 372 -0.96 3.89 35.38
C ALA A 372 0.37 3.55 36.04
N ASP A 373 1.10 4.58 36.45
CA ASP A 373 2.41 4.51 37.09
C ASP A 373 2.34 5.16 38.47
N PHE A 374 2.92 4.49 39.46
CA PHE A 374 3.08 4.99 40.83
C PHE A 374 4.55 4.88 41.20
N ALA A 375 5.26 6.00 41.13
CA ALA A 375 6.65 6.08 41.53
C ALA A 375 6.75 6.44 43.02
N PHE A 376 7.63 5.74 43.73
CA PHE A 376 8.13 6.10 45.05
C PHE A 376 9.60 6.43 44.88
N ALA A 377 10.05 7.57 45.38
CA ALA A 377 11.40 8.08 45.15
C ALA A 377 12.00 8.68 46.42
N ARG A 378 13.26 8.36 46.68
CA ARG A 378 14.10 9.01 47.69
C ARG A 378 15.19 9.77 46.96
N GLY A 379 15.16 11.10 47.06
CA GLY A 379 16.16 12.01 46.51
C GLY A 379 17.05 12.58 47.61
N GLU A 380 18.34 12.66 47.37
CA GLU A 380 19.36 13.17 48.29
C GLU A 380 20.25 14.18 47.56
N ALA A 381 20.39 15.38 48.12
CA ALA A 381 21.20 16.46 47.55
C ALA A 381 22.65 16.47 48.08
N GLY A 382 23.01 15.53 48.96
CA GLY A 382 24.24 15.63 49.77
C GLY A 382 24.12 16.66 50.91
N ARG A 383 25.19 16.80 51.71
CA ARG A 383 25.25 17.74 52.83
C ARG A 383 26.15 18.93 52.48
N PRO A 384 25.63 20.17 52.41
CA PRO A 384 26.44 21.35 52.12
C PRO A 384 27.48 21.60 53.22
N ALA A 385 28.66 22.11 52.82
CA ALA A 385 29.68 22.56 53.76
C ALA A 385 29.26 23.84 54.50
N THR A 386 28.52 24.72 53.81
CA THR A 386 27.96 25.99 54.33
C THR A 386 26.62 26.26 53.66
N ALA A 387 25.63 26.78 54.40
CA ALA A 387 24.38 27.30 53.80
C ALA A 387 24.42 28.81 53.53
N ALA A 388 25.59 29.37 53.23
CA ALA A 388 25.70 30.77 52.80
C ALA A 388 24.90 31.01 51.50
N ASP A 389 24.85 29.99 50.64
CA ASP A 389 24.31 30.06 49.27
C ASP A 389 22.94 29.35 49.12
N ILE A 390 22.32 28.94 50.23
CA ILE A 390 21.03 28.20 50.24
C ILE A 390 19.99 28.96 51.06
N GLY A 391 18.84 29.25 50.46
CA GLY A 391 17.78 30.04 51.10
C GLY A 391 18.11 31.53 51.12
N THR A 392 17.86 32.24 52.22
CA THR A 392 18.11 33.70 52.28
C THR A 392 19.52 34.01 52.82
N PRO A 393 20.46 34.50 51.99
CA PRO A 393 21.84 34.75 52.43
C PRO A 393 21.95 35.87 53.47
N GLY A 394 22.99 35.84 54.29
CA GLY A 394 23.29 36.87 55.29
C GLY A 394 22.38 36.87 56.54
N LEU A 395 21.32 36.04 56.59
CA LEU A 395 20.50 35.84 57.77
C LEU A 395 21.00 34.66 58.64
N ALA A 396 20.74 34.74 59.93
CA ALA A 396 21.03 33.64 60.85
C ALA A 396 20.10 32.44 60.55
N GLN A 397 20.69 31.25 60.46
CA GLN A 397 19.96 30.02 60.13
C GLN A 397 19.28 29.47 61.37
N ALA A 398 17.95 29.56 61.41
CA ALA A 398 17.11 29.04 62.48
C ALA A 398 16.59 27.61 62.23
N PHE A 399 16.69 27.13 60.98
CA PHE A 399 16.15 25.84 60.55
C PHE A 399 17.22 24.98 59.85
N PRO A 400 17.15 23.64 59.97
CA PRO A 400 18.07 22.74 59.27
C PRO A 400 17.81 22.75 57.76
N ILE A 401 18.90 22.67 56.99
CA ILE A 401 18.86 22.60 55.53
C ILE A 401 18.23 21.26 55.11
N THR A 402 17.31 21.30 54.15
CA THR A 402 16.70 20.09 53.60
C THR A 402 17.69 19.42 52.63
N THR A 403 18.27 18.28 53.01
CA THR A 403 19.25 17.54 52.20
C THR A 403 18.67 16.30 51.50
N SER A 404 17.42 15.95 51.78
CA SER A 404 16.76 14.76 51.22
C SER A 404 15.24 14.89 51.29
N ALA A 405 14.53 14.22 50.38
CA ALA A 405 13.08 14.03 50.45
C ALA A 405 12.69 12.61 50.04
N GLU A 406 11.71 12.05 50.75
CA GLU A 406 11.00 10.84 50.34
C GLU A 406 9.65 11.27 49.77
N THR A 407 9.37 10.81 48.55
CA THR A 407 8.25 11.30 47.75
C THR A 407 7.55 10.17 47.00
N TRP A 408 6.31 10.43 46.57
CA TRP A 408 5.61 9.58 45.62
C TRP A 408 4.90 10.42 44.56
N ALA A 409 4.68 9.85 43.38
CA ALA A 409 4.07 10.55 42.26
C ALA A 409 3.21 9.59 41.42
N PRO A 410 1.90 9.87 41.25
CA PRO A 410 1.02 9.13 40.35
C PRO A 410 1.02 9.74 38.95
N LEU A 411 0.95 8.89 37.92
CA LEU A 411 0.72 9.27 36.53
C LEU A 411 -0.27 8.26 35.90
N ILE A 412 -1.27 8.75 35.18
CA ILE A 412 -2.15 7.93 34.34
C ILE A 412 -2.00 8.43 32.90
N SER A 413 -1.84 7.52 31.96
CA SER A 413 -1.74 7.82 30.54
C SER A 413 -2.68 6.98 29.68
N TRP A 414 -3.16 7.60 28.61
CA TRP A 414 -3.94 7.00 27.54
C TRP A 414 -3.29 7.35 26.20
N ARG A 415 -3.24 6.39 25.28
CA ARG A 415 -2.84 6.62 23.89
C ARG A 415 -3.69 5.78 22.95
N ARG A 416 -4.12 6.36 21.83
CA ARG A 416 -4.78 5.63 20.74
C ARG A 416 -3.83 5.44 19.56
N GLU A 417 -3.76 4.23 19.02
CA GLU A 417 -2.98 3.88 17.83
C GLU A 417 -3.61 4.38 16.52
N GLY A 418 -2.76 4.56 15.51
CA GLY A 418 -3.18 4.83 14.14
C GLY A 418 -2.41 5.96 13.46
N ALA A 419 -2.79 6.27 12.22
CA ALA A 419 -2.18 7.34 11.44
C ALA A 419 -2.35 8.74 12.06
N LEU A 420 -3.36 8.91 12.92
CA LEU A 420 -3.47 10.00 13.87
C LEU A 420 -3.55 9.36 15.26
N SER A 421 -2.52 9.58 16.09
CA SER A 421 -2.33 8.95 17.38
C SER A 421 -2.34 10.04 18.48
N PRO A 422 -3.51 10.33 19.06
CA PRO A 422 -3.61 11.19 20.23
C PRO A 422 -3.16 10.44 21.50
N SER A 423 -2.61 11.18 22.46
CA SER A 423 -2.34 10.70 23.81
C SER A 423 -2.59 11.79 24.86
N VAL A 424 -3.01 11.37 26.04
CA VAL A 424 -3.20 12.22 27.22
C VAL A 424 -2.49 11.57 28.39
N ALA A 425 -1.79 12.35 29.19
CA ALA A 425 -1.20 11.93 30.46
C ALA A 425 -1.55 12.96 31.54
N LEU A 426 -1.90 12.50 32.73
CA LEU A 426 -2.30 13.32 33.88
C LEU A 426 -1.70 12.73 35.15
N GLY A 427 -1.14 13.57 36.02
CA GLY A 427 -0.49 13.14 37.25
C GLY A 427 -0.24 14.28 38.22
N ALA A 428 0.63 14.06 39.20
CA ALA A 428 1.13 15.10 40.09
C ALA A 428 2.66 15.10 40.13
N SER A 429 3.25 16.28 40.39
CA SER A 429 4.66 16.39 40.78
C SER A 429 4.91 15.63 42.10
N PRO A 430 6.16 15.39 42.50
CA PRO A 430 6.48 14.65 43.73
C PRO A 430 5.71 15.14 44.98
N VAL A 431 4.94 14.25 45.59
CA VAL A 431 4.18 14.45 46.83
C VAL A 431 5.06 14.02 48.00
N GLY A 432 5.20 14.86 49.04
CA GLY A 432 6.04 14.59 50.22
C GLY A 432 7.24 15.53 50.38
N GLY A 433 7.53 16.37 49.37
CA GLY A 433 8.56 17.40 49.42
C GLY A 433 8.23 18.57 50.37
N ALA A 434 9.14 19.54 50.46
CA ALA A 434 8.92 20.75 51.25
C ALA A 434 7.77 21.62 50.71
N VAL A 435 7.54 21.59 49.40
CA VAL A 435 6.44 22.27 48.71
C VAL A 435 5.36 21.26 48.31
N HIS A 436 4.08 21.64 48.48
CA HIS A 436 2.95 20.82 48.04
C HIS A 436 2.99 20.53 46.53
N ALA A 437 2.63 19.31 46.13
CA ALA A 437 2.61 18.91 44.73
C ALA A 437 1.67 19.77 43.86
N ALA A 438 2.00 19.89 42.58
CA ALA A 438 1.14 20.47 41.54
C ALA A 438 0.62 19.39 40.58
N PRO A 439 -0.55 19.60 39.95
CA PRO A 439 -0.95 18.82 38.78
C PRO A 439 0.08 18.96 37.65
N ILE A 440 0.40 17.83 37.01
CA ILE A 440 1.23 17.75 35.80
C ILE A 440 0.52 16.91 34.74
N GLY A 441 0.98 16.98 33.50
CA GLY A 441 0.40 16.19 32.42
C GLY A 441 0.86 16.62 31.03
N ALA A 442 0.35 15.93 30.02
CA ALA A 442 0.54 16.32 28.63
C ALA A 442 -0.66 15.90 27.77
N ILE A 443 -0.97 16.70 26.76
CA ILE A 443 -1.88 16.35 25.66
C ILE A 443 -1.04 16.39 24.40
N SER A 444 -0.96 15.29 23.65
CA SER A 444 -0.13 15.17 22.46
C SER A 444 -0.91 14.57 21.29
N LEU A 445 -0.52 14.95 20.08
CA LEU A 445 -1.09 14.46 18.83
C LEU A 445 0.05 14.15 17.86
N ARG A 446 0.24 12.86 17.54
CA ARG A 446 1.19 12.40 16.53
C ARG A 446 0.48 12.05 15.22
N GLN A 447 0.96 12.57 14.10
CA GLN A 447 0.43 12.29 12.77
C GLN A 447 1.48 11.60 11.90
N ALA A 448 1.16 10.41 11.41
CA ALA A 448 1.98 9.69 10.43
C ALA A 448 1.75 10.29 9.03
N LEU A 449 2.79 10.82 8.41
CA LEU A 449 2.76 11.39 7.06
C LEU A 449 3.06 10.29 6.03
N ARG A 450 3.05 10.62 4.72
CA ARG A 450 3.44 9.67 3.66
C ARG A 450 4.94 9.35 3.67
N ARG A 451 5.76 10.25 4.21
CA ARG A 451 7.23 10.13 4.29
C ARG A 451 7.73 10.78 5.58
N GLY A 452 7.47 10.12 6.71
CA GLY A 452 7.84 10.57 8.06
C GLY A 452 6.63 10.85 8.94
N GLN A 453 6.80 11.72 9.93
CA GLN A 453 5.81 12.00 10.97
C GLN A 453 5.90 13.43 11.50
N ALA A 454 4.82 13.92 12.10
CA ALA A 454 4.81 15.15 12.89
C ALA A 454 4.16 14.91 14.25
N SER A 455 4.50 15.72 15.24
CA SER A 455 3.82 15.75 16.53
C SER A 455 3.64 17.18 17.03
N ILE A 456 2.59 17.39 17.81
CA ILE A 456 2.40 18.58 18.65
C ILE A 456 1.97 18.15 20.04
N SER A 457 2.49 18.82 21.05
CA SER A 457 2.30 18.51 22.47
C SER A 457 2.11 19.78 23.27
N LEU A 458 1.12 19.81 24.16
CA LEU A 458 1.02 20.77 25.27
C LEU A 458 1.33 20.02 26.56
N PHE A 459 2.15 20.59 27.43
CA PHE A 459 2.62 19.90 28.63
C PHE A 459 2.74 20.82 29.85
N ALA A 460 2.66 20.19 31.01
CA ALA A 460 3.09 20.68 32.32
C ALA A 460 3.95 19.56 32.92
N ARG A 461 5.25 19.77 33.14
CA ARG A 461 6.16 18.74 33.68
C ARG A 461 6.97 19.26 34.86
N ALA A 462 7.16 18.43 35.88
CA ALA A 462 8.10 18.74 36.95
C ALA A 462 9.55 18.77 36.41
N ARG A 463 10.37 19.67 36.93
CA ARG A 463 11.82 19.71 36.68
C ARG A 463 12.53 18.83 37.70
N GLY A 464 13.46 18.00 37.21
CA GLY A 464 14.19 17.04 38.01
C GLY A 464 15.56 17.50 38.49
N ASP A 465 16.03 18.65 37.98
CA ASP A 465 17.44 19.03 37.93
C ASP A 465 18.19 18.99 39.28
N SER A 466 17.47 19.25 40.37
CA SER A 466 17.95 19.27 41.76
C SER A 466 16.80 18.96 42.73
N LEU A 467 17.11 18.74 44.02
CA LEU A 467 16.08 18.55 45.05
C LEU A 467 15.14 19.78 45.18
N LEU A 468 15.69 20.99 45.02
CA LEU A 468 14.95 22.25 45.00
C LEU A 468 13.99 22.30 43.81
N ALA A 469 14.48 21.95 42.61
CA ALA A 469 13.66 21.93 41.41
C ALA A 469 12.54 20.87 41.47
N ALA A 470 12.84 19.68 41.99
CA ALA A 470 11.92 18.54 42.01
C ALA A 470 10.80 18.65 43.06
N SER A 471 11.13 19.06 44.29
CA SER A 471 10.21 18.95 45.43
C SER A 471 10.25 20.16 46.39
N GLY A 472 11.18 21.08 46.16
CA GLY A 472 11.39 22.27 46.97
C GLY A 472 12.21 22.04 48.25
N LEU A 473 12.68 23.15 48.83
CA LEU A 473 13.41 23.19 50.09
C LEU A 473 12.68 24.08 51.11
N ARG A 474 13.11 24.07 52.37
CA ARG A 474 12.71 25.04 53.41
C ARG A 474 13.87 25.98 53.70
N ASP A 475 13.60 27.28 53.69
CA ASP A 475 14.62 28.32 53.87
C ASP A 475 15.27 28.17 55.26
N PRO A 476 16.59 27.94 55.36
CA PRO A 476 17.27 27.82 56.65
C PRO A 476 17.10 29.06 57.55
N ALA A 477 16.88 30.25 56.97
CA ALA A 477 16.64 31.47 57.73
C ALA A 477 15.18 31.59 58.24
N THR A 478 14.20 31.45 57.35
CA THR A 478 12.78 31.76 57.66
C THR A 478 11.85 30.56 57.84
N GLY A 479 12.28 29.35 57.46
CA GLY A 479 11.46 28.13 57.45
C GLY A 479 10.44 28.07 56.29
N ALA A 480 10.35 29.12 55.46
CA ALA A 480 9.44 29.19 54.33
C ALA A 480 9.84 28.20 53.22
N ALA A 481 8.86 27.47 52.67
CA ALA A 481 9.11 26.53 51.59
C ALA A 481 9.15 27.25 50.22
N TRP A 482 10.10 26.89 49.35
CA TRP A 482 10.18 27.38 47.97
C TRP A 482 10.73 26.32 47.00
N GLY A 483 10.63 26.55 45.70
CA GLY A 483 11.03 25.61 44.64
C GLY A 483 9.86 24.81 44.06
N ARG A 484 10.10 23.54 43.72
CA ARG A 484 9.17 22.65 42.98
C ARG A 484 8.73 23.30 41.67
N ILE A 485 9.66 23.37 40.72
CA ILE A 485 9.50 24.02 39.43
C ILE A 485 8.71 23.12 38.47
N ILE A 486 7.66 23.69 37.88
CA ILE A 486 6.89 23.07 36.81
C ILE A 486 7.15 23.87 35.52
N GLU A 487 7.51 23.16 34.46
CA GLU A 487 7.69 23.71 33.12
C GLU A 487 6.38 23.51 32.32
N TYR A 488 5.73 24.62 31.98
CA TYR A 488 4.49 24.66 31.19
C TYR A 488 4.81 25.10 29.77
N GLY A 489 4.39 24.35 28.75
CA GLY A 489 4.79 24.71 27.38
C GLY A 489 4.10 23.96 26.26
N GLY A 490 4.47 24.37 25.05
CA GLY A 490 4.15 23.70 23.80
C GLY A 490 5.43 23.21 23.12
N GLU A 491 5.39 21.99 22.58
CA GLU A 491 6.44 21.42 21.73
C GLU A 491 5.83 20.93 20.43
N ALA A 492 6.52 21.19 19.31
CA ALA A 492 6.18 20.64 18.00
C ALA A 492 7.43 19.97 17.41
N SER A 493 7.25 18.80 16.79
CA SER A 493 8.32 18.10 16.08
C SER A 493 7.85 17.62 14.70
N ALA A 494 8.80 17.51 13.77
CA ALA A 494 8.58 16.89 12.48
C ALA A 494 9.83 16.13 12.04
N ARG A 495 9.62 14.93 11.49
CA ARG A 495 10.63 14.16 10.75
C ARG A 495 10.11 13.93 9.35
N ARG A 496 10.95 14.17 8.35
CA ARG A 496 10.67 13.89 6.94
C ARG A 496 11.72 12.95 6.38
N ASP A 497 11.27 11.84 5.82
CA ASP A 497 12.13 10.86 5.16
C ASP A 497 12.18 11.15 3.64
N PHE A 498 13.34 10.91 3.05
CA PHE A 498 13.63 11.16 1.64
C PHE A 498 14.00 9.85 0.93
N ALA A 499 14.24 9.94 -0.38
CA ALA A 499 14.88 8.84 -1.10
C ALA A 499 16.28 8.55 -0.51
N ASN A 500 16.83 7.37 -0.80
CA ASN A 500 18.18 6.97 -0.39
C ASN A 500 18.41 6.89 1.13
N GLN A 501 17.33 6.63 1.90
CA GLN A 501 17.38 6.37 3.36
C GLN A 501 17.84 7.59 4.21
N PHE A 502 17.77 8.80 3.65
CA PHE A 502 18.06 10.05 4.35
C PHE A 502 16.81 10.62 5.03
N SER A 503 16.96 11.25 6.19
CA SER A 503 15.88 11.94 6.89
C SER A 503 16.34 13.28 7.49
N ILE A 504 15.42 14.23 7.60
CA ILE A 504 15.61 15.49 8.33
C ILE A 504 14.59 15.54 9.46
N SER A 505 15.04 15.94 10.65
CA SER A 505 14.20 16.15 11.83
C SER A 505 14.35 17.57 12.36
N ALA A 506 13.25 18.15 12.84
CA ALA A 506 13.21 19.41 13.56
C ALA A 506 12.28 19.31 14.77
N LEU A 507 12.61 20.01 15.84
CA LEU A 507 11.82 20.17 17.05
C LEU A 507 11.95 21.60 17.55
N ALA A 508 10.83 22.20 17.95
CA ALA A 508 10.77 23.50 18.60
C ALA A 508 9.87 23.43 19.84
N ALA A 509 10.31 24.02 20.95
CA ALA A 509 9.53 24.14 22.17
C ALA A 509 9.63 25.55 22.77
N ILE A 510 8.51 26.05 23.30
CA ILE A 510 8.42 27.31 24.03
C ILE A 510 7.67 27.04 25.33
N SER A 511 8.22 27.53 26.45
CA SER A 511 7.70 27.23 27.79
C SER A 511 7.92 28.36 28.80
N THR A 512 7.12 28.36 29.86
CA THR A 512 7.39 29.06 31.13
C THR A 512 7.83 28.06 32.20
N LEU A 513 8.60 28.52 33.16
CA LEU A 513 9.02 27.74 34.33
C LEU A 513 8.57 28.48 35.57
N ASP A 514 7.70 27.86 36.36
CA ASP A 514 7.01 28.47 37.49
C ASP A 514 7.06 27.55 38.71
N GLY A 515 7.28 28.12 39.89
CA GLY A 515 7.47 27.38 41.14
C GLY A 515 6.83 28.09 42.34
N ALA A 516 6.83 27.42 43.50
CA ALA A 516 6.34 28.04 44.72
C ALA A 516 7.39 29.03 45.25
N ARG A 517 7.03 30.31 45.31
CA ARG A 517 7.92 31.40 45.75
C ARG A 517 9.25 31.41 44.98
N THR A 518 9.19 31.18 43.67
CA THR A 518 10.34 31.35 42.75
C THR A 518 9.99 32.36 41.67
N ALA A 519 10.97 33.12 41.20
CA ALA A 519 10.81 33.96 40.02
C ALA A 519 10.44 33.07 38.82
N SER A 520 9.49 33.53 38.01
CA SER A 520 9.13 32.84 36.78
C SER A 520 10.23 33.03 35.73
N ASN A 521 10.34 32.09 34.80
CA ASN A 521 11.29 32.15 33.71
C ASN A 521 10.64 31.70 32.40
N ARG A 522 11.27 31.98 31.27
CA ARG A 522 10.80 31.61 29.93
C ARG A 522 11.93 30.91 29.18
N ARG A 523 11.61 29.84 28.46
CA ARG A 523 12.58 29.00 27.75
C ARG A 523 12.15 28.78 26.29
N LEU A 524 13.10 28.96 25.38
CA LEU A 524 13.03 28.53 23.98
C LEU A 524 14.02 27.37 23.78
N ARG A 525 13.59 26.29 23.11
CA ARG A 525 14.45 25.19 22.68
C ARG A 525 14.19 24.85 21.22
N LEU A 526 15.27 24.73 20.44
CA LEU A 526 15.26 24.34 19.02
C LEU A 526 16.25 23.19 18.83
N ASN A 527 15.87 22.16 18.09
CA ASN A 527 16.77 21.09 17.67
C ASN A 527 16.51 20.76 16.21
N VAL A 528 17.56 20.70 15.40
CA VAL A 528 17.50 20.28 13.99
C VAL A 528 18.57 19.22 13.74
N GLY A 529 18.26 18.26 12.88
CA GLY A 529 19.16 17.16 12.58
C GLY A 529 18.92 16.57 11.21
N ALA A 530 19.96 15.97 10.66
CA ALA A 530 19.93 15.22 9.42
C ALA A 530 20.61 13.88 9.66
N SER A 531 19.99 12.79 9.21
CA SER A 531 20.53 11.45 9.42
C SER A 531 20.36 10.57 8.20
N ARG A 532 21.25 9.59 8.07
CA ARG A 532 21.11 8.47 7.15
C ARG A 532 20.79 7.22 7.97
N ASN A 533 19.76 6.50 7.57
CA ASN A 533 19.52 5.13 8.04
C ASN A 533 20.28 4.16 7.14
N TRP A 534 20.93 3.16 7.72
CA TRP A 534 21.53 2.04 7.01
C TRP A 534 20.70 0.79 7.28
N ARG A 535 20.29 0.10 6.22
CA ARG A 535 19.67 -1.23 6.32
C ARG A 535 20.76 -2.26 6.64
N LEU A 536 20.78 -2.70 7.89
CA LEU A 536 21.65 -3.75 8.40
C LEU A 536 20.76 -4.90 8.89
N ASP A 537 21.12 -6.14 8.58
CA ASP A 537 20.36 -7.31 8.99
C ASP A 537 20.27 -7.40 10.53
N GLY A 538 19.09 -7.71 11.07
CA GLY A 538 18.84 -7.71 12.52
C GLY A 538 18.52 -6.35 13.15
N PHE A 539 18.56 -5.25 12.37
CA PHE A 539 18.19 -3.90 12.83
C PHE A 539 16.90 -3.40 12.17
N GLU A 540 15.98 -2.86 12.98
CA GLU A 540 14.82 -2.09 12.51
C GLU A 540 15.30 -0.74 11.93
N TYR A 541 16.26 -0.12 12.63
CA TYR A 541 17.01 1.01 12.12
C TYR A 541 18.42 1.05 12.72
N PHE A 542 19.36 1.56 11.95
CA PHE A 542 20.69 1.95 12.38
C PHE A 542 20.98 3.29 11.70
N SER A 543 20.89 4.38 12.44
CA SER A 543 20.84 5.72 11.85
C SER A 543 21.81 6.69 12.51
N ALA A 544 22.51 7.49 11.74
CA ALA A 544 23.45 8.48 12.28
C ALA A 544 23.54 9.72 11.40
N GLY A 545 23.96 10.82 12.02
CA GLY A 545 24.25 12.07 11.31
C GLY A 545 24.31 13.30 12.21
N PRO A 546 24.58 14.47 11.62
CA PRO A 546 24.77 15.72 12.34
C PRO A 546 23.47 16.27 12.92
N PHE A 547 23.59 16.94 14.06
CA PHE A 547 22.54 17.73 14.66
C PHE A 547 23.08 19.06 15.21
N TYR A 548 22.17 20.03 15.31
CA TYR A 548 22.37 21.29 16.00
C TYR A 548 21.22 21.52 17.00
N GLY A 549 21.58 21.78 18.25
CA GLY A 549 20.68 22.17 19.33
C GLY A 549 20.95 23.61 19.75
N PHE A 550 19.88 24.34 20.02
CA PHE A 550 19.92 25.67 20.64
C PHE A 550 18.89 25.76 21.75
N GLU A 551 19.28 26.34 22.88
CA GLU A 551 18.41 26.59 24.01
C GLU A 551 18.74 27.94 24.65
N SER A 552 17.71 28.62 25.16
CA SER A 552 17.83 29.97 25.71
C SER A 552 16.74 30.20 26.76
N TYR A 553 17.15 30.76 27.89
CA TYR A 553 16.30 31.21 28.99
C TYR A 553 16.29 32.74 29.07
N ALA A 554 15.21 33.32 29.60
CA ALA A 554 15.12 34.77 29.80
C ALA A 554 16.04 35.25 30.93
N ASP A 555 16.01 34.56 32.07
CA ASP A 555 16.82 34.88 33.25
C ASP A 555 17.69 33.70 33.67
N ASN A 556 18.83 33.99 34.31
CA ASN A 556 19.61 32.96 34.98
C ASN A 556 18.99 32.69 36.35
N ARG A 557 18.49 31.47 36.56
CA ARG A 557 17.80 31.00 37.78
C ARG A 557 18.46 29.73 38.35
N ASN A 558 19.74 29.53 38.05
CA ASN A 558 20.53 28.37 38.51
C ASN A 558 20.75 28.33 40.02
N GLY A 559 20.67 29.47 40.71
CA GLY A 559 20.97 29.59 42.13
C GLY A 559 20.02 28.83 43.07
N TYR A 560 20.50 28.64 44.30
CA TYR A 560 19.81 27.94 45.40
C TYR A 560 19.34 28.88 46.50
N THR A 561 19.34 30.19 46.22
CA THR A 561 18.80 31.20 47.12
C THR A 561 17.28 31.32 47.03
N PHE A 562 16.67 31.97 48.01
CA PHE A 562 15.23 32.13 48.09
C PHE A 562 14.71 32.99 46.93
N GLY A 563 13.81 32.42 46.13
CA GLY A 563 13.34 33.02 44.88
C GLY A 563 13.97 32.43 43.62
N ASN A 564 15.15 31.81 43.70
CA ASN A 564 15.72 31.05 42.59
C ASN A 564 15.23 29.59 42.58
N GLY A 565 15.50 28.88 41.47
CA GLY A 565 14.87 27.59 41.17
C GLY A 565 15.79 26.37 41.20
N GLY A 566 17.12 26.55 41.29
CA GLY A 566 18.08 25.44 41.29
C GLY A 566 18.03 24.59 40.01
N TYR A 567 17.90 25.21 38.83
CA TYR A 567 17.89 24.51 37.55
C TYR A 567 18.74 25.21 36.48
N PHE A 568 19.33 24.42 35.59
CA PHE A 568 20.17 24.92 34.50
C PHE A 568 19.35 25.83 33.57
N SER A 569 19.76 27.09 33.46
CA SER A 569 19.01 28.15 32.79
C SER A 569 19.91 29.18 32.08
N PRO A 570 20.69 28.75 31.07
CA PRO A 570 21.59 29.62 30.33
C PRO A 570 20.84 30.54 29.36
N GLN A 571 21.37 31.75 29.15
CA GLN A 571 20.88 32.69 28.15
C GLN A 571 21.12 32.16 26.73
N GLN A 572 22.25 31.50 26.50
CA GLN A 572 22.52 30.80 25.24
C GLN A 572 23.22 29.46 25.52
N PHE A 573 22.68 28.39 24.95
CA PHE A 573 23.29 27.07 24.96
C PHE A 573 23.24 26.47 23.55
N HIS A 574 24.42 26.32 22.96
CA HIS A 574 24.62 25.78 21.62
C HIS A 574 25.24 24.40 21.69
N ARG A 575 24.75 23.47 20.86
CA ARG A 575 25.25 22.10 20.76
C ARG A 575 25.38 21.73 19.29
N LEU A 576 26.58 21.39 18.82
CA LEU A 576 26.82 20.93 17.45
C LEU A 576 27.55 19.59 17.49
N GLY A 577 26.97 18.56 16.89
CA GLY A 577 27.51 17.22 17.07
C GLY A 577 26.98 16.17 16.10
N LEU A 578 27.34 14.92 16.39
CA LEU A 578 26.87 13.72 15.72
C LEU A 578 26.01 12.91 16.68
N SER A 579 24.94 12.32 16.14
CA SER A 579 24.12 11.32 16.82
C SER A 579 24.17 9.98 16.08
N LEU A 580 24.04 8.90 16.83
CA LEU A 580 23.83 7.52 16.38
C LEU A 580 22.63 6.98 17.16
N ASN A 581 21.62 6.47 16.48
CA ASN A 581 20.39 5.93 17.06
C ASN A 581 20.12 4.59 16.36
N LEU A 582 20.06 3.50 17.11
CA LEU A 582 19.84 2.16 16.59
C LEU A 582 18.79 1.39 17.39
N GLN A 583 18.14 0.44 16.72
CA GLN A 583 17.27 -0.53 17.35
C GLN A 583 17.30 -1.85 16.57
N THR A 584 17.34 -2.97 17.29
CA THR A 584 17.13 -4.30 16.70
C THR A 584 15.70 -4.46 16.19
N GLU A 585 15.48 -5.43 15.29
CA GLU A 585 14.15 -5.77 14.75
C GLU A 585 13.06 -5.92 15.82
N GLU A 586 11.86 -5.43 15.51
CA GLU A 586 10.68 -5.53 16.38
C GLU A 586 10.19 -6.96 16.63
N ALA A 587 9.43 -7.16 17.69
CA ALA A 587 8.77 -8.44 18.01
C ALA A 587 9.72 -9.66 17.92
N ARG A 588 10.77 -9.63 18.75
CA ARG A 588 11.81 -10.67 18.92
C ARG A 588 11.83 -11.19 20.36
N ARG A 589 12.68 -12.18 20.69
CA ARG A 589 12.85 -12.67 22.08
C ARG A 589 13.58 -11.65 22.96
N VAL A 590 14.49 -10.87 22.35
CA VAL A 590 15.23 -9.77 22.94
C VAL A 590 15.22 -8.62 21.94
N ILE A 591 15.05 -7.39 22.43
CA ILE A 591 15.25 -6.15 21.67
C ILE A 591 16.24 -5.27 22.42
N VAL A 592 17.09 -4.57 21.66
CA VAL A 592 17.99 -3.54 22.16
C VAL A 592 17.75 -2.25 21.37
N ARG A 593 17.69 -1.13 22.07
CA ARG A 593 17.80 0.23 21.52
C ARG A 593 19.02 0.91 22.13
N ALA A 594 19.76 1.66 21.33
CA ALA A 594 20.85 2.50 21.82
C ALA A 594 20.89 3.83 21.08
N ASP A 595 21.08 4.90 21.84
CA ASP A 595 21.18 6.27 21.37
C ASP A 595 22.50 6.85 21.92
N ALA A 596 23.37 7.33 21.04
CA ALA A 596 24.68 7.87 21.38
C ALA A 596 24.90 9.23 20.71
N VAL A 597 25.46 10.17 21.44
CA VAL A 597 25.70 11.56 21.01
C VAL A 597 27.12 11.95 21.40
N ILE A 598 27.80 12.65 20.49
CA ILE A 598 29.03 13.40 20.78
C ILE A 598 28.85 14.80 20.19
N ALA A 599 29.08 15.84 20.99
CA ALA A 599 28.90 17.22 20.54
C ALA A 599 29.95 18.16 21.12
N TYR A 600 30.18 19.27 20.42
CA TYR A 600 30.81 20.44 21.00
C TYR A 600 29.72 21.39 21.51
N GLU A 601 29.90 21.88 22.73
CA GLU A 601 28.93 22.68 23.46
C GLU A 601 29.51 24.04 23.83
N VAL A 602 28.67 25.08 23.81
CA VAL A 602 28.98 26.43 24.27
C VAL A 602 27.81 26.91 25.13
N VAL A 603 28.12 27.34 26.35
CA VAL A 603 27.15 27.88 27.32
C VAL A 603 27.54 29.32 27.63
N GLU A 604 26.58 30.23 27.57
CA GLU A 604 26.70 31.61 28.02
C GLU A 604 25.59 31.89 29.05
N GLN A 605 25.98 32.37 30.22
CA GLN A 605 25.06 32.71 31.31
C GLN A 605 25.30 34.15 31.76
N ASP A 606 24.22 34.90 31.90
CA ASP A 606 24.25 36.18 32.60
C ASP A 606 24.46 35.97 34.10
N GLY A 607 24.80 37.04 34.81
CA GLY A 607 25.00 37.00 36.24
C GLY A 607 23.76 36.51 37.00
N LEU A 608 23.98 35.72 38.04
CA LEU A 608 22.91 35.28 38.93
C LEU A 608 22.37 36.46 39.74
N ASP A 609 21.07 36.69 39.62
CA ASP A 609 20.27 37.56 40.50
C ASP A 609 20.00 36.83 41.82
N VAL A 610 20.65 37.27 42.90
CA VAL A 610 20.78 36.50 44.15
C VAL A 610 19.47 36.49 44.95
N LEU A 611 18.68 37.56 44.92
CA LEU A 611 17.38 37.64 45.61
C LEU A 611 16.32 38.29 44.70
N PRO A 612 15.72 37.53 43.76
CA PRO A 612 14.96 38.08 42.63
C PRO A 612 13.61 38.73 42.98
N PHE A 613 13.24 38.74 44.25
CA PHE A 613 12.06 39.43 44.78
C PHE A 613 12.40 40.62 45.68
N SER A 614 13.69 40.90 45.93
CA SER A 614 14.10 42.03 46.75
C SER A 614 14.19 43.30 45.93
N SER A 615 13.55 44.37 46.40
CA SER A 615 13.74 45.72 45.85
C SER A 615 15.07 46.37 46.28
N ILE A 616 15.78 45.73 47.23
CA ILE A 616 17.13 46.07 47.68
C ILE A 616 17.91 44.76 47.67
N ASP A 617 18.68 44.49 46.62
CA ASP A 617 19.62 43.38 46.61
C ASP A 617 21.02 43.87 47.03
N PRO A 618 21.46 43.62 48.29
CA PRO A 618 22.79 44.02 48.75
C PRO A 618 23.90 43.09 48.24
N PHE A 619 23.55 41.96 47.63
CA PHE A 619 24.50 41.01 47.02
C PHE A 619 24.70 41.33 45.53
N GLY A 620 23.64 41.79 44.88
CA GLY A 620 23.62 42.25 43.49
C GLY A 620 23.69 41.10 42.48
N VAL A 621 23.77 41.47 41.20
CA VAL A 621 23.92 40.50 40.11
C VAL A 621 25.35 39.98 40.08
N GLY A 622 25.51 38.66 40.16
CA GLY A 622 26.81 37.98 40.11
C GLY A 622 27.55 38.14 38.77
N PRO A 623 28.77 37.58 38.63
CA PRO A 623 29.48 37.60 37.35
C PRO A 623 28.77 36.72 36.30
N SER A 624 28.77 37.16 35.04
CA SER A 624 28.40 36.30 33.91
C SER A 624 29.47 35.25 33.64
N SER A 625 29.07 34.12 33.05
CA SER A 625 29.94 32.99 32.73
C SER A 625 29.89 32.62 31.25
N ARG A 626 30.96 31.99 30.76
CA ARG A 626 31.02 31.40 29.43
C ARG A 626 31.86 30.13 29.45
N SER A 627 31.20 28.98 29.29
CA SER A 627 31.84 27.68 29.23
C SER A 627 31.78 27.12 27.80
N ASN A 628 32.69 26.20 27.47
CA ASN A 628 32.61 25.39 26.27
C ASN A 628 33.39 24.08 26.47
N GLY A 629 33.02 23.04 25.73
CA GLY A 629 33.67 21.74 25.85
C GLY A 629 33.10 20.68 24.94
N LEU A 630 33.73 19.50 24.97
CA LEU A 630 33.21 18.30 24.35
C LEU A 630 32.25 17.61 25.32
N SER A 631 31.04 17.29 24.85
CA SER A 631 30.06 16.48 25.57
C SER A 631 29.84 15.13 24.90
N GLY A 632 29.35 14.18 25.69
CA GLY A 632 28.92 12.87 25.23
C GLY A 632 27.69 12.42 25.99
N ALA A 633 26.78 11.73 25.32
CA ALA A 633 25.68 11.02 25.96
C ALA A 633 25.54 9.63 25.37
N LEU A 634 25.21 8.65 26.20
CA LEU A 634 24.88 7.28 25.81
C LEU A 634 23.62 6.87 26.56
N SER A 635 22.67 6.27 25.85
CA SER A 635 21.50 5.60 26.41
C SER A 635 21.40 4.22 25.77
N VAL A 636 21.18 3.19 26.57
CA VAL A 636 20.97 1.82 26.13
C VAL A 636 19.80 1.24 26.90
N SER A 637 18.78 0.76 26.19
CA SER A 637 17.71 -0.04 26.79
C SER A 637 17.62 -1.39 26.10
N ALA A 638 17.43 -2.45 26.88
CA ALA A 638 17.18 -3.78 26.37
C ALA A 638 15.95 -4.38 27.06
N ALA A 639 15.09 -5.06 26.30
CA ALA A 639 13.98 -5.86 26.83
C ALA A 639 14.17 -7.31 26.38
N GLY A 640 13.89 -8.28 27.26
CA GLY A 640 14.07 -9.70 26.96
C GLY A 640 13.08 -10.60 27.68
N ARG A 641 12.60 -11.64 27.00
CA ARG A 641 11.71 -12.66 27.60
C ARG A 641 12.51 -13.66 28.44
N ILE A 642 12.15 -13.75 29.72
CA ILE A 642 12.57 -14.84 30.61
C ILE A 642 11.67 -16.06 30.39
N SER A 643 10.34 -15.86 30.33
CA SER A 643 9.34 -16.90 30.06
C SER A 643 8.26 -16.39 29.09
N GLU A 644 7.12 -17.08 28.99
CA GLU A 644 5.93 -16.63 28.24
C GLU A 644 5.23 -15.45 28.92
N ARG A 645 5.28 -15.35 30.25
CA ARG A 645 4.63 -14.27 31.00
C ARG A 645 5.59 -13.26 31.61
N VAL A 646 6.85 -13.63 31.83
CA VAL A 646 7.85 -12.76 32.49
C VAL A 646 8.86 -12.23 31.48
N SER A 647 9.01 -10.91 31.45
CA SER A 647 10.06 -10.20 30.72
C SER A 647 10.89 -9.35 31.67
N ILE A 648 12.17 -9.18 31.37
CA ILE A 648 13.08 -8.26 32.06
C ILE A 648 13.43 -7.10 31.13
N VAL A 649 13.58 -5.91 31.70
CA VAL A 649 14.00 -4.70 31.00
C VAL A 649 15.21 -4.14 31.73
N GLY A 650 16.26 -3.79 31.00
CA GLY A 650 17.40 -3.04 31.47
C GLY A 650 17.46 -1.67 30.80
N GLU A 651 17.96 -0.68 31.55
CA GLU A 651 18.21 0.67 31.10
C GLU A 651 19.52 1.15 31.71
N ILE A 652 20.42 1.71 30.90
CA ILE A 652 21.60 2.45 31.37
C ILE A 652 21.69 3.71 30.53
N SER A 653 21.82 4.86 31.17
CA SER A 653 22.18 6.10 30.49
C SER A 653 23.29 6.84 31.24
N ALA A 654 24.11 7.55 30.49
CA ALA A 654 25.19 8.37 31.00
C ALA A 654 25.32 9.64 30.15
N ILE A 655 25.48 10.78 30.81
CA ILE A 655 25.74 12.08 30.19
C ILE A 655 27.03 12.62 30.80
N ARG A 656 27.87 13.21 29.95
CA ARG A 656 29.02 14.00 30.32
C ARG A 656 28.99 15.31 29.54
N SER A 657 28.96 16.44 30.22
CA SER A 657 28.85 17.77 29.61
C SER A 657 29.81 18.76 30.26
N ALA A 658 29.79 20.02 29.81
CA ALA A 658 30.56 21.09 30.47
C ALA A 658 30.02 21.45 31.87
N GLU A 659 28.73 21.16 32.12
CA GLU A 659 27.97 21.67 33.27
C GLU A 659 27.66 20.59 34.31
N PHE A 660 27.44 19.35 33.87
CA PHE A 660 27.23 18.20 34.75
C PHE A 660 27.56 16.86 34.07
N ASP A 661 27.89 15.88 34.89
CA ASP A 661 27.91 14.45 34.58
C ASP A 661 26.72 13.79 35.29
N SER A 662 25.99 12.93 34.58
CA SER A 662 24.94 12.09 35.19
C SER A 662 25.02 10.64 34.72
N VAL A 663 24.64 9.72 35.60
CA VAL A 663 24.53 8.29 35.30
C VAL A 663 23.22 7.77 35.89
N GLN A 664 22.46 7.02 35.10
CA GLN A 664 21.22 6.36 35.51
C GLN A 664 21.27 4.88 35.13
N VAL A 665 20.79 4.02 36.03
CA VAL A 665 20.63 2.58 35.81
C VAL A 665 19.24 2.17 36.28
N GLY A 666 18.52 1.44 35.43
CA GLY A 666 17.19 0.92 35.71
C GLY A 666 17.08 -0.57 35.35
N VAL A 667 16.36 -1.33 36.18
CA VAL A 667 15.95 -2.70 35.89
C VAL A 667 14.47 -2.85 36.21
N ALA A 668 13.71 -3.47 35.30
CA ALA A 668 12.31 -3.77 35.51
C ALA A 668 11.99 -5.24 35.26
N LEU A 669 11.04 -5.77 36.04
CA LEU A 669 10.42 -7.06 35.80
C LEU A 669 8.95 -6.83 35.44
N ARG A 670 8.54 -7.28 34.25
CA ARG A 670 7.16 -7.20 33.73
C ARG A 670 6.54 -8.59 33.72
N TYR A 671 5.38 -8.73 34.34
CA TYR A 671 4.49 -9.89 34.24
C TYR A 671 3.29 -9.53 33.37
N ALA A 672 3.11 -10.25 32.25
CA ALA A 672 1.92 -10.18 31.40
C ALA A 672 0.95 -11.31 31.75
N PHE A 673 -0.35 -11.02 31.70
CA PHE A 673 -1.38 -12.00 32.06
C PHE A 673 -1.67 -13.02 30.95
N GLY A 674 -1.35 -12.70 29.70
CA GLY A 674 -1.39 -13.62 28.57
C GLY A 674 0.00 -14.09 28.13
N ASP A 675 0.03 -15.21 27.40
CA ASP A 675 1.26 -15.85 26.93
C ASP A 675 1.85 -15.08 25.75
N ARG A 676 3.04 -14.51 25.97
CA ARG A 676 3.70 -13.64 25.00
C ARG A 676 4.59 -14.42 24.05
N ALA A 677 4.49 -14.11 22.75
CA ALA A 677 5.44 -14.60 21.76
C ALA A 677 6.73 -13.78 21.70
N SER A 678 6.66 -12.47 21.96
CA SER A 678 7.80 -11.56 21.79
C SER A 678 7.76 -10.33 22.71
N VAL A 679 8.90 -9.63 22.76
CA VAL A 679 9.00 -8.23 23.21
C VAL A 679 9.09 -7.29 22.02
N THR A 680 8.59 -6.07 22.21
CA THR A 680 8.57 -4.96 21.23
C THR A 680 9.23 -3.72 21.84
N SER A 681 9.46 -2.66 21.06
CA SER A 681 9.94 -1.38 21.59
C SER A 681 9.07 -0.76 22.70
N ARG A 682 7.80 -1.19 22.86
CA ARG A 682 6.93 -0.77 23.99
C ARG A 682 7.32 -1.38 25.33
N ASP A 683 8.11 -2.45 25.30
CA ASP A 683 8.62 -3.14 26.47
C ASP A 683 9.97 -2.59 26.94
N LEU A 684 10.63 -1.76 26.11
CA LEU A 684 11.79 -0.99 26.54
C LEU A 684 11.41 0.01 27.64
N ALA A 685 12.41 0.48 28.39
CA ALA A 685 12.18 1.45 29.45
C ALA A 685 11.57 2.73 28.87
N GLN A 686 10.40 3.11 29.40
CA GLN A 686 9.75 4.38 29.07
C GLN A 686 10.01 5.36 30.21
N THR A 687 10.43 6.57 29.88
CA THR A 687 10.66 7.65 30.85
C THR A 687 9.33 8.34 31.14
N PRO A 688 8.74 8.22 32.35
CA PRO A 688 7.46 8.86 32.62
C PRO A 688 7.62 10.37 32.81
N LEU A 689 6.61 11.14 32.42
CA LEU A 689 6.61 12.60 32.49
C LEU A 689 6.89 13.10 33.92
N GLY A 690 7.99 13.83 34.11
CA GLY A 690 8.34 14.46 35.39
C GLY A 690 8.81 13.50 36.48
N LEU A 691 9.10 12.23 36.16
CA LEU A 691 9.58 11.22 37.12
C LEU A 691 11.09 10.91 36.98
N THR A 692 11.85 11.78 36.32
CA THR A 692 13.32 11.67 36.18
C THR A 692 14.00 12.95 36.65
N PRO A 693 15.18 12.86 37.30
CA PRO A 693 16.05 14.00 37.58
C PRO A 693 16.63 14.60 36.28
#